data_AF-A0A9Q4FTH7-F1
#
_entry.id   AF-A0A9Q4FTH7-F1
#
_cell.length_a   1.000
_cell.length_b   1.000
_cell.length_c   1.000
_cell.angle_alpha   90.00
_cell.angle_beta   90.00
_cell.angle_gamma   90.00
#
_symmetry.space_group_name_H-M   'P 1'
#
loop_
_entity.id
_entity.type
_entity.pdbx_description
1 polymer ?
#
loop_
_entity_poly.entity_id
_entity_poly.type
_entity_poly.pdbx_seq_one_letter_code
_entity_poly.pdbx_strand_id
1 'polypeptide(L)'
;MRPQHNRLPAGVARGFSGSAIDRGRPLRFRLDGRIISGFAGDTVLSAALASGIDTLGLCRGHPIGLVPRAAPAISHASLANDPQRALPMARTAAQDGAEYVTLGVRRPGTLARLFQPGRTLGLLLDDAHALDRPWRSVAGSPGPSADLLVIGGGVAGLSAALAGARSGLSVVLAEASPYLGGNSGLFGTQDGEDSPDESMARLSAEVAANAAVTTLTATRVFAIRSGQVRVHQVEMLNGTAQGRVLDIAAPRIVIATGALERLPIFAGNRLPGVTGTLDAHELAVRYGVWSGQSALFATSSSPAYRLAMLASDAGIAVNRVLDARPHPASRFIQFSRAYGMVQSPGAMPGAVDIARAGGTLSVEIDGREGPSLSAERLLVCGGWQPDLTLWHVAGGASQWHHDHGRLEAVGTCEGIVLAGSAAGYFTRRGCIQSGADAIDQLLGRPRQAVDDPIIDPLHESADGPAGIAEPRPDGRPAYLDGGVGFLERPAPPRRRWHMPFHAQPKAGLLVLSEAPQPLAVCDVAAGVGLGLIPPAAAGVVAQERVALVPLAQVGDSATLPERAQPGVDDLPHYLQGRFGPDARIVRLVPSVQRIFEPGALIYRSSDDIHPLEAIGVVLRQSVNGTMGLVAAQAASAGRPVTIRDKGAALAHIRPSED
;
A
#
# COMPACT_ATOMS: atom_id res chain seq x y z
N MET A 1 -0.63 -17.29 33.14
CA MET A 1 -0.66 -16.50 31.89
C MET A 1 -1.84 -15.54 31.96
N ARG A 2 -1.75 -14.28 31.48
CA ARG A 2 -2.96 -13.44 31.37
C ARG A 2 -3.84 -14.02 30.25
N PRO A 3 -5.17 -13.89 30.32
CA PRO A 3 -6.06 -14.42 29.29
C PRO A 3 -5.80 -13.73 27.94
N GLN A 4 -5.68 -14.53 26.88
CA GLN A 4 -5.61 -14.07 25.50
C GLN A 4 -7.01 -14.13 24.89
N HIS A 5 -7.81 -13.10 25.16
CA HIS A 5 -9.24 -13.07 24.83
C HIS A 5 -9.56 -13.28 23.35
N ASN A 6 -8.63 -12.92 22.47
CA ASN A 6 -8.80 -13.03 21.02
C ASN A 6 -8.02 -14.22 20.43
N ARG A 7 -7.49 -15.14 21.24
CA ARG A 7 -6.83 -16.34 20.71
C ARG A 7 -7.81 -17.51 20.68
N LEU A 8 -7.96 -18.10 19.51
CA LEU A 8 -8.75 -19.30 19.29
C LEU A 8 -8.16 -20.51 20.04
N PRO A 9 -9.00 -21.47 20.46
CA PRO A 9 -8.55 -22.72 21.09
C PRO A 9 -7.61 -23.54 20.19
N ALA A 10 -6.78 -24.40 20.79
CA ALA A 10 -5.83 -25.23 20.05
C ALA A 10 -6.49 -26.24 19.10
N GLY A 11 -7.67 -26.76 19.46
CA GLY A 11 -8.43 -27.74 18.67
C GLY A 11 -9.44 -27.14 17.70
N VAL A 12 -9.37 -25.84 17.42
CA VAL A 12 -10.29 -25.19 16.47
C VAL A 12 -10.11 -25.77 15.07
N ALA A 13 -11.22 -25.96 14.35
CA ALA A 13 -11.22 -26.60 13.04
C ALA A 13 -10.51 -25.76 11.96
N ARG A 14 -10.32 -26.39 10.79
CA ARG A 14 -9.92 -25.73 9.52
C ARG A 14 -8.63 -24.89 9.57
N GLY A 15 -7.68 -25.29 10.41
CA GLY A 15 -6.34 -24.67 10.43
C GLY A 15 -6.25 -23.32 11.14
N PHE A 16 -7.30 -22.90 11.86
CA PHE A 16 -7.29 -21.64 12.64
C PHE A 16 -6.61 -21.78 14.02
N SER A 17 -5.90 -22.88 14.25
CA SER A 17 -5.19 -23.16 15.51
C SER A 17 -3.89 -22.37 15.67
N GLY A 18 -3.44 -21.71 14.59
CA GLY A 18 -2.20 -20.94 14.54
C GLY A 18 -1.00 -21.80 14.16
N SER A 19 -0.82 -22.04 12.86
CA SER A 19 0.27 -22.84 12.30
C SER A 19 1.68 -22.30 12.57
N ALA A 20 1.79 -21.01 12.91
CA ALA A 20 3.06 -20.32 13.12
C ALA A 20 3.48 -20.22 14.60
N ILE A 21 2.67 -20.72 15.54
CA ILE A 21 2.95 -20.63 16.97
C ILE A 21 3.19 -22.00 17.61
N ASP A 22 4.07 -22.03 18.60
CA ASP A 22 4.26 -23.19 19.48
C ASP A 22 3.56 -22.96 20.82
N ARG A 23 2.37 -23.56 20.96
CA ARG A 23 1.54 -23.48 22.18
C ARG A 23 2.18 -24.14 23.41
N GLY A 24 3.19 -25.00 23.23
CA GLY A 24 3.97 -25.60 24.31
C GLY A 24 5.05 -24.67 24.87
N ARG A 25 5.35 -23.56 24.19
CA ARG A 25 6.38 -22.59 24.57
C ARG A 25 5.76 -21.21 24.81
N PRO A 26 5.05 -21.00 25.93
CA PRO A 26 4.51 -19.70 26.29
C PRO A 26 5.63 -18.70 26.55
N LEU A 27 5.38 -17.44 26.21
CA LEU A 27 6.28 -16.32 26.47
C LEU A 27 5.54 -15.11 27.02
N ARG A 28 6.29 -14.18 27.61
CA ARG A 28 5.78 -12.95 28.18
C ARG A 28 6.75 -11.80 27.94
N PHE A 29 6.23 -10.68 27.46
CA PHE A 29 7.03 -9.48 27.22
C PHE A 29 6.28 -8.23 27.64
N ARG A 30 6.94 -7.07 27.57
CA ARG A 30 6.32 -5.77 27.83
C ARG A 30 6.17 -4.98 26.53
N LEU A 31 4.99 -4.42 26.31
CA LEU A 31 4.72 -3.44 25.26
C LEU A 31 4.17 -2.19 25.93
N ASP A 32 4.87 -1.07 25.80
CA ASP A 32 4.44 0.21 26.39
C ASP A 32 4.21 0.10 27.91
N GLY A 33 5.07 -0.65 28.58
CA GLY A 33 4.97 -0.95 30.00
C GLY A 33 3.91 -2.00 30.37
N ARG A 34 3.09 -2.48 29.42
CA ARG A 34 2.04 -3.48 29.63
C ARG A 34 2.58 -4.89 29.42
N ILE A 35 2.22 -5.79 30.32
CA ILE A 35 2.55 -7.21 30.19
C ILE A 35 1.65 -7.85 29.11
N ILE A 36 2.29 -8.38 28.07
CA ILE A 36 1.66 -9.14 26.99
C ILE A 36 2.04 -10.61 27.13
N SER A 37 1.07 -11.50 26.97
CA SER A 37 1.31 -12.95 26.92
C SER A 37 1.25 -13.42 25.47
N GLY A 38 2.11 -14.35 25.10
CA GLY A 38 2.25 -14.87 23.74
C GLY A 38 2.75 -16.31 23.75
N PHE A 39 3.03 -16.82 22.56
CA PHE A 39 3.70 -18.09 22.33
C PHE A 39 4.92 -17.87 21.42
N ALA A 40 5.92 -18.75 21.50
CA ALA A 40 7.00 -18.74 20.53
C ALA A 40 6.42 -18.82 19.10
N GLY A 41 6.93 -17.98 18.20
CA GLY A 41 6.41 -17.83 16.83
C GLY A 41 5.40 -16.69 16.65
N ASP A 42 4.83 -16.16 17.74
CA ASP A 42 4.08 -14.90 17.66
C ASP A 42 4.99 -13.75 17.20
N THR A 43 4.39 -12.79 16.52
CA THR A 43 4.95 -11.44 16.39
C THR A 43 4.49 -10.56 17.55
N VAL A 44 5.16 -9.42 17.77
CA VAL A 44 4.70 -8.44 18.76
C VAL A 44 3.27 -8.00 18.45
N LEU A 45 2.90 -7.87 17.17
CA LEU A 45 1.54 -7.55 16.74
C LEU A 45 0.55 -8.68 17.07
N SER A 46 0.84 -9.93 16.69
CA SER A 46 -0.12 -11.04 16.88
C SER A 46 -0.38 -11.28 18.37
N ALA A 47 0.65 -11.20 19.21
CA ALA A 47 0.50 -11.33 20.66
C ALA A 47 -0.28 -10.16 21.29
N ALA A 48 -0.10 -8.93 20.78
CA ALA A 48 -0.86 -7.76 21.22
C ALA A 48 -2.35 -7.88 20.87
N LEU A 49 -2.66 -8.26 19.63
CA LEU A 49 -4.03 -8.53 19.16
C LEU A 49 -4.67 -9.67 19.95
N ALA A 50 -3.95 -10.78 20.16
CA ALA A 50 -4.39 -11.93 20.97
C ALA A 50 -4.75 -11.51 22.40
N SER A 51 -3.98 -10.57 22.96
CA SER A 51 -4.16 -10.03 24.32
C SER A 51 -5.26 -8.95 24.42
N GLY A 52 -5.95 -8.63 23.32
CA GLY A 52 -7.08 -7.69 23.33
C GLY A 52 -6.75 -6.25 22.95
N ILE A 53 -5.53 -5.95 22.50
CA ILE A 53 -5.18 -4.63 21.97
C ILE A 53 -5.64 -4.56 20.52
N ASP A 54 -6.80 -3.95 20.27
CA ASP A 54 -7.43 -3.88 18.95
C ASP A 54 -7.62 -2.45 18.42
N THR A 55 -7.13 -1.45 19.15
CA THR A 55 -7.18 -0.03 18.76
C THR A 55 -5.76 0.52 18.59
N LEU A 56 -5.46 1.06 17.42
CA LEU A 56 -4.17 1.71 17.13
C LEU A 56 -4.05 3.05 17.86
N GLY A 57 -5.10 3.87 17.78
CA GLY A 57 -5.03 5.26 18.23
C GLY A 57 -6.25 6.07 17.82
N LEU A 58 -6.07 7.38 17.79
CA LEU A 58 -7.11 8.34 17.37
C LEU A 58 -6.64 9.10 16.13
N CYS A 59 -7.46 9.11 15.08
CA CYS A 59 -7.35 10.01 13.94
C CYS A 59 -8.51 11.02 14.03
N ARG A 60 -8.19 12.30 14.20
CA ARG A 60 -9.12 13.43 14.35
C ARG A 60 -10.19 13.20 15.41
N GLY A 61 -9.79 12.56 16.51
CA GLY A 61 -10.67 12.20 17.62
C GLY A 61 -11.49 10.91 17.42
N HIS A 62 -11.39 10.25 16.26
CA HIS A 62 -12.05 8.98 15.98
C HIS A 62 -11.10 7.78 16.19
N PRO A 63 -11.55 6.70 16.84
CA PRO A 63 -10.70 5.53 17.07
C PRO A 63 -10.43 4.77 15.78
N ILE A 64 -9.19 4.31 15.63
CA ILE A 64 -8.74 3.50 14.50
C ILE A 64 -8.36 2.10 15.00
N GLY A 65 -8.86 1.08 14.30
CA GLY A 65 -8.55 -0.32 14.56
C GLY A 65 -7.08 -0.65 14.29
N LEU A 66 -6.49 -1.49 15.14
CA LEU A 66 -5.16 -2.05 14.91
C LEU A 66 -5.27 -3.24 13.95
N VAL A 67 -4.62 -3.12 12.79
CA VAL A 67 -4.60 -4.16 11.73
C VAL A 67 -3.17 -4.34 11.20
N PRO A 68 -2.83 -5.52 10.64
CA PRO A 68 -1.50 -5.79 10.06
C PRO A 68 -1.00 -4.71 9.08
N ARG A 69 -1.85 -4.26 8.16
CA ARG A 69 -1.50 -3.24 7.14
C ARG A 69 -1.14 -1.86 7.72
N ALA A 70 -1.60 -1.56 8.94
CA ALA A 70 -1.38 -0.30 9.65
C ALA A 70 -0.62 -0.49 10.97
N ALA A 71 0.09 -1.62 11.12
CA ALA A 71 0.88 -1.89 12.31
C ALA A 71 2.03 -0.86 12.45
N PRO A 72 2.22 -0.26 13.63
CA PRO A 72 3.24 0.75 13.85
C PRO A 72 4.66 0.17 13.87
N ALA A 73 5.65 1.06 13.83
CA ALA A 73 7.00 0.72 14.23
C ALA A 73 7.09 0.64 15.78
N ILE A 74 7.98 -0.22 16.26
CA ILE A 74 8.34 -0.39 17.66
C ILE A 74 9.87 -0.28 17.79
N SER A 75 10.37 -0.16 19.01
CA SER A 75 11.80 -0.36 19.30
C SER A 75 11.93 -1.06 20.65
N HIS A 76 13.08 -1.68 20.90
CA HIS A 76 13.44 -2.05 22.27
C HIS A 76 13.51 -0.77 23.12
N ALA A 77 13.01 -0.81 24.34
CA ALA A 77 12.86 0.40 25.17
C ALA A 77 14.19 1.14 25.39
N SER A 78 15.31 0.41 25.53
CA SER A 78 16.65 0.97 25.66
C SER A 78 17.18 1.63 24.38
N LEU A 79 16.56 1.39 23.23
CA LEU A 79 16.98 1.83 21.90
C LEU A 79 15.89 2.69 21.21
N ALA A 80 14.93 3.22 21.97
CA ALA A 80 13.77 3.93 21.43
C ALA A 80 14.13 5.18 20.60
N ASN A 81 15.28 5.79 20.88
CA ASN A 81 15.76 7.00 20.23
C ASN A 81 16.69 6.73 19.03
N ASP A 82 16.91 5.47 18.66
CA ASP A 82 17.76 5.09 17.52
C ASP A 82 16.88 4.60 16.35
N PRO A 83 16.71 5.41 15.29
CA PRO A 83 15.99 5.04 14.08
C PRO A 83 16.47 3.75 13.42
N GLN A 84 17.76 3.42 13.53
CA GLN A 84 18.33 2.19 12.95
C GLN A 84 17.86 0.93 13.69
N ARG A 85 17.39 1.10 14.92
CA ARG A 85 16.89 0.02 15.79
C ARG A 85 15.38 -0.09 15.78
N ALA A 86 14.69 0.76 15.00
CA ALA A 86 13.25 0.64 14.80
C ALA A 86 12.92 -0.67 14.09
N LEU A 87 11.90 -1.34 14.59
CA LEU A 87 11.42 -2.63 14.10
C LEU A 87 9.95 -2.53 13.71
N PRO A 88 9.50 -3.19 12.64
CA PRO A 88 8.09 -3.29 12.30
C PRO A 88 7.38 -4.25 13.26
N MET A 89 6.34 -3.78 13.97
CA MET A 89 5.62 -4.59 14.97
C MET A 89 5.07 -5.91 14.40
N ALA A 90 4.58 -5.89 13.15
CA ALA A 90 4.01 -7.04 12.45
C ALA A 90 5.02 -8.10 12.01
N ARG A 91 6.34 -7.80 12.00
CA ARG A 91 7.39 -8.76 11.58
C ARG A 91 8.38 -9.08 12.69
N THR A 92 8.28 -8.41 13.83
CA THR A 92 9.18 -8.61 14.96
C THR A 92 8.66 -9.78 15.78
N ALA A 93 9.44 -10.84 15.89
CA ALA A 93 9.11 -11.96 16.77
C ALA A 93 8.97 -11.49 18.23
N ALA A 94 7.93 -11.94 18.91
CA ALA A 94 7.79 -11.72 20.35
C ALA A 94 8.87 -12.50 21.11
N GLN A 95 9.52 -11.85 22.06
CA GLN A 95 10.65 -12.40 22.82
C GLN A 95 10.33 -12.42 24.30
N ASP A 96 10.58 -13.55 24.95
CA ASP A 96 10.37 -13.65 26.39
C ASP A 96 11.27 -12.65 27.13
N GLY A 97 10.68 -11.94 28.10
CA GLY A 97 11.35 -10.88 28.86
C GLY A 97 11.63 -9.57 28.12
N ALA A 98 11.40 -9.48 26.80
CA ALA A 98 11.69 -8.26 26.04
C ALA A 98 10.80 -7.09 26.45
N GLU A 99 11.31 -5.87 26.27
CA GLU A 99 10.57 -4.64 26.51
C GLU A 99 10.57 -3.77 25.25
N TYR A 100 9.39 -3.66 24.64
CA TYR A 100 9.16 -2.86 23.46
C TYR A 100 8.38 -1.59 23.79
N VAL A 101 8.66 -0.55 23.02
CA VAL A 101 7.87 0.69 22.98
C VAL A 101 7.37 0.93 21.56
N THR A 102 6.10 1.33 21.44
CA THR A 102 5.52 1.75 20.16
C THR A 102 6.04 3.14 19.78
N LEU A 103 6.59 3.28 18.58
CA LEU A 103 7.04 4.56 18.05
C LEU A 103 5.84 5.36 17.52
N GLY A 104 5.83 6.67 17.77
CA GLY A 104 4.77 7.58 17.35
C GLY A 104 4.32 8.53 18.46
N VAL A 105 3.56 9.56 18.07
CA VAL A 105 3.09 10.60 18.98
C VAL A 105 1.94 10.04 19.84
N ARG A 106 1.96 10.35 21.15
CA ARG A 106 0.90 9.99 22.11
C ARG A 106 0.43 11.21 22.87
N ARG A 107 -0.76 11.15 23.47
CA ARG A 107 -1.24 12.21 24.37
C ARG A 107 -0.29 12.36 25.57
N PRO A 108 0.23 13.57 25.86
CA PRO A 108 1.02 13.83 27.05
C PRO A 108 0.15 13.75 28.31
N GLY A 109 0.67 13.12 29.37
CA GLY A 109 0.04 13.07 30.70
C GLY A 109 0.35 11.79 31.48
N THR A 110 0.85 11.92 32.70
CA THR A 110 1.10 10.80 33.65
C THR A 110 -0.20 10.09 34.03
N LEU A 111 -1.29 10.83 34.22
CA LEU A 111 -2.64 10.28 34.45
C LEU A 111 -3.19 9.56 33.21
N ALA A 112 -2.89 10.04 31.99
CA ALA A 112 -3.37 9.40 30.77
C ALA A 112 -2.88 7.94 30.64
N ARG A 113 -1.69 7.61 31.15
CA ARG A 113 -1.17 6.22 31.21
C ARG A 113 -1.94 5.31 32.18
N LEU A 114 -2.44 5.85 33.29
CA LEU A 114 -3.31 5.12 34.24
C LEU A 114 -4.70 4.85 33.65
N PHE A 115 -5.16 5.69 32.73
CA PHE A 115 -6.49 5.61 32.11
C PHE A 115 -6.47 5.18 30.64
N GLN A 116 -5.32 4.79 30.06
CA GLN A 116 -5.32 4.24 28.71
C GLN A 116 -6.12 2.93 28.74
N PRO A 117 -7.21 2.83 27.94
CA PRO A 117 -7.96 1.59 27.86
C PRO A 117 -7.01 0.44 27.54
N GLY A 118 -7.14 -0.70 28.21
CA GLY A 118 -6.28 -1.87 27.99
C GLY A 118 -6.27 -2.38 26.54
N ARG A 119 -7.15 -1.84 25.68
CA ARG A 119 -7.35 -2.21 24.27
C ARG A 119 -6.65 -1.31 23.25
N THR A 120 -5.98 -0.22 23.64
CA THR A 120 -5.39 0.75 22.69
C THR A 120 -3.87 0.93 22.81
N LEU A 121 -3.16 1.13 21.70
CA LEU A 121 -1.76 1.62 21.71
C LEU A 121 -1.68 3.13 21.99
N GLY A 122 -2.79 3.86 21.82
CA GLY A 122 -2.94 5.25 22.24
C GLY A 122 -2.16 6.27 21.40
N LEU A 123 -1.90 5.95 20.12
CA LEU A 123 -1.25 6.86 19.17
C LEU A 123 -2.19 8.00 18.74
N LEU A 124 -1.60 9.16 18.42
CA LEU A 124 -2.25 10.25 17.72
C LEU A 124 -1.89 10.18 16.23
N LEU A 125 -2.90 10.12 15.38
CA LEU A 125 -2.77 9.80 13.95
C LEU A 125 -3.08 11.00 13.03
N ASP A 126 -3.10 12.21 13.59
CA ASP A 126 -3.42 13.45 12.87
C ASP A 126 -2.27 13.98 12.00
N ASP A 127 -1.09 13.39 12.13
CA ASP A 127 0.10 13.74 11.36
C ASP A 127 0.14 12.96 10.04
N ALA A 128 0.59 13.60 8.96
CA ALA A 128 0.75 12.98 7.64
C ALA A 128 1.69 11.76 7.67
N HIS A 129 2.59 11.70 8.65
CA HIS A 129 3.54 10.60 8.85
C HIS A 129 3.39 9.94 10.23
N ALA A 130 2.15 9.84 10.73
CA ALA A 130 1.89 9.29 12.07
C ALA A 130 2.43 7.86 12.30
N LEU A 131 2.56 7.06 11.24
CA LEU A 131 3.16 5.73 11.25
C LEU A 131 4.46 5.69 10.43
N ASP A 132 5.34 6.65 10.69
CA ASP A 132 6.63 6.70 10.02
C ASP A 132 7.40 5.38 10.17
N ARG A 133 8.25 5.11 9.18
CA ARG A 133 9.04 3.88 9.06
C ARG A 133 10.51 4.29 9.05
N PRO A 134 11.13 4.47 10.23
CA PRO A 134 12.43 5.14 10.34
C PRO A 134 13.54 4.48 9.51
N TRP A 135 13.45 3.15 9.30
CA TRP A 135 14.37 2.42 8.45
C TRP A 135 14.38 2.85 6.97
N ARG A 136 13.38 3.60 6.49
CA ARG A 136 13.36 4.09 5.10
C ARG A 136 14.42 5.14 4.81
N SER A 137 14.85 5.89 5.82
CA SER A 137 15.92 6.89 5.70
C SER A 137 17.30 6.34 6.04
N VAL A 138 17.40 5.08 6.45
CA VAL A 138 18.67 4.45 6.81
C VAL A 138 19.39 3.97 5.55
N ALA A 139 20.69 4.24 5.47
CA ALA A 139 21.55 3.77 4.38
C ALA A 139 21.64 2.24 4.38
N GLY A 140 21.65 1.64 3.20
CA GLY A 140 21.81 0.20 3.06
C GLY A 140 23.26 -0.23 3.28
N SER A 141 23.46 -1.29 4.05
CA SER A 141 24.70 -2.07 4.05
C SER A 141 24.68 -3.10 2.92
N PRO A 142 25.82 -3.61 2.43
CA PRO A 142 25.81 -4.64 1.38
C PRO A 142 25.04 -5.90 1.81
N GLY A 143 24.07 -6.31 1.00
CA GLY A 143 23.36 -7.59 1.10
C GLY A 143 23.97 -8.66 0.18
N PRO A 144 23.37 -9.87 0.13
CA PRO A 144 23.78 -10.89 -0.83
C PRO A 144 23.52 -10.42 -2.26
N SER A 145 24.50 -10.55 -3.15
CA SER A 145 24.32 -10.36 -4.59
C SER A 145 23.81 -11.63 -5.26
N ALA A 146 22.98 -11.51 -6.29
CA ALA A 146 22.49 -12.64 -7.05
C ALA A 146 22.22 -12.27 -8.52
N ASP A 147 22.16 -13.28 -9.38
CA ASP A 147 21.77 -13.14 -10.78
C ASP A 147 20.30 -12.74 -10.94
N LEU A 148 19.46 -13.14 -9.98
CA LEU A 148 18.03 -12.92 -9.94
C LEU A 148 17.59 -12.60 -8.51
N LEU A 149 16.79 -11.55 -8.35
CA LEU A 149 16.02 -11.29 -7.14
C LEU A 149 14.53 -11.54 -7.41
N VAL A 150 13.89 -12.34 -6.57
CA VAL A 150 12.44 -12.52 -6.55
C VAL A 150 11.86 -11.88 -5.29
N ILE A 151 10.86 -11.02 -5.46
CA ILE A 151 10.23 -10.25 -4.38
C ILE A 151 8.83 -10.81 -4.14
N GLY A 152 8.64 -11.49 -3.00
CA GLY A 152 7.39 -12.14 -2.61
C GLY A 152 7.50 -13.67 -2.62
N GLY A 153 7.16 -14.30 -1.50
CA GLY A 153 7.23 -15.74 -1.23
C GLY A 153 5.88 -16.46 -1.36
N GLY A 154 4.98 -15.95 -2.21
CA GLY A 154 3.77 -16.66 -2.63
C GLY A 154 4.02 -17.62 -3.78
N VAL A 155 2.99 -18.32 -4.25
CA VAL A 155 3.09 -19.34 -5.33
C VAL A 155 3.81 -18.85 -6.59
N ALA A 156 3.59 -17.59 -7.00
CA ALA A 156 4.24 -17.00 -8.17
C ALA A 156 5.74 -16.78 -7.95
N GLY A 157 6.11 -16.26 -6.78
CA GLY A 157 7.52 -16.01 -6.46
C GLY A 157 8.30 -17.29 -6.23
N LEU A 158 7.71 -18.31 -5.58
CA LEU A 158 8.35 -19.62 -5.46
C LEU A 158 8.54 -20.27 -6.84
N SER A 159 7.54 -20.18 -7.72
CA SER A 159 7.65 -20.66 -9.10
C SER A 159 8.76 -19.93 -9.87
N ALA A 160 8.82 -18.60 -9.77
CA ALA A 160 9.86 -17.79 -10.40
C ALA A 160 11.26 -18.12 -9.86
N ALA A 161 11.41 -18.28 -8.55
CA ALA A 161 12.69 -18.62 -7.93
C ALA A 161 13.20 -19.99 -8.42
N LEU A 162 12.31 -20.99 -8.47
CA LEU A 162 12.65 -22.33 -8.99
C LEU A 162 12.95 -22.31 -10.49
N ALA A 163 12.21 -21.54 -11.29
CA ALA A 163 12.47 -21.40 -12.73
C ALA A 163 13.80 -20.68 -13.01
N GLY A 164 14.14 -19.66 -12.21
CA GLY A 164 15.44 -18.99 -12.24
C GLY A 164 16.58 -19.94 -11.90
N ALA A 165 16.44 -20.69 -10.80
CA ALA A 165 17.43 -21.68 -10.38
C ALA A 165 17.62 -22.79 -11.42
N ARG A 166 16.54 -23.31 -12.03
CA ARG A 166 16.60 -24.27 -13.14
C ARG A 166 17.30 -23.71 -14.38
N SER A 167 17.28 -22.39 -14.54
CA SER A 167 17.99 -21.69 -15.61
C SER A 167 19.46 -21.40 -15.27
N GLY A 168 19.97 -21.94 -14.16
CA GLY A 168 21.36 -21.80 -13.73
C GLY A 168 21.68 -20.48 -13.02
N LEU A 169 20.67 -19.71 -12.61
CA LEU A 169 20.86 -18.44 -11.93
C LEU A 169 21.03 -18.62 -10.43
N SER A 170 21.92 -17.84 -9.81
CA SER A 170 21.85 -17.59 -8.38
C SER A 170 20.63 -16.73 -8.05
N VAL A 171 19.84 -17.13 -7.05
CA VAL A 171 18.55 -16.49 -6.75
C VAL A 171 18.52 -16.02 -5.30
N VAL A 172 18.11 -14.79 -5.07
CA VAL A 172 17.64 -14.32 -3.76
C VAL A 172 16.12 -14.24 -3.80
N LEU A 173 15.44 -14.91 -2.86
CA LEU A 173 13.99 -14.79 -2.65
C LEU A 173 13.74 -13.96 -1.38
N ALA A 174 13.19 -12.76 -1.53
CA ALA A 174 12.88 -11.87 -0.41
C ALA A 174 11.38 -11.90 -0.09
N GLU A 175 11.01 -12.33 1.11
CA GLU A 175 9.63 -12.37 1.60
C GLU A 175 9.46 -11.46 2.82
N ALA A 176 8.45 -10.58 2.78
CA ALA A 176 8.20 -9.61 3.83
C ALA A 176 7.80 -10.27 5.15
N SER A 177 7.06 -11.36 5.11
CA SER A 177 6.56 -12.14 6.24
C SER A 177 7.64 -13.05 6.81
N PRO A 178 7.53 -13.50 8.07
CA PRO A 178 8.45 -14.51 8.63
C PRO A 178 8.31 -15.90 7.99
N TYR A 179 7.33 -16.09 7.09
CA TYR A 179 6.95 -17.38 6.52
C TYR A 179 6.70 -17.25 5.02
N LEU A 180 6.99 -18.31 4.26
CA LEU A 180 6.54 -18.47 2.88
C LEU A 180 5.06 -18.90 2.84
N GLY A 181 4.39 -18.70 1.70
CA GLY A 181 2.95 -18.99 1.58
C GLY A 181 2.20 -18.04 0.68
N GLY A 182 2.43 -16.75 0.86
CA GLY A 182 1.52 -15.73 0.36
C GLY A 182 0.07 -16.01 0.81
N ASN A 183 -0.89 -15.69 -0.07
CA ASN A 183 -2.31 -15.59 0.27
C ASN A 183 -3.20 -16.66 -0.39
N SER A 184 -2.63 -17.63 -1.11
CA SER A 184 -3.38 -18.64 -1.88
C SER A 184 -4.36 -19.45 -1.01
N GLY A 185 -4.02 -19.64 0.28
CA GLY A 185 -4.84 -20.36 1.25
C GLY A 185 -6.27 -19.81 1.41
N LEU A 186 -6.51 -18.51 1.18
CA LEU A 186 -7.86 -17.91 1.26
C LEU A 186 -8.76 -18.29 0.07
N PHE A 187 -8.18 -18.46 -1.11
CA PHE A 187 -8.94 -18.63 -2.37
C PHE A 187 -9.40 -20.08 -2.61
N GLY A 188 -8.78 -21.05 -1.93
CA GLY A 188 -9.16 -22.46 -2.01
C GLY A 188 -8.67 -23.15 -3.29
N THR A 189 -9.25 -24.33 -3.56
CA THR A 189 -8.84 -25.24 -4.65
C THR A 189 -9.77 -25.11 -5.85
N GLN A 190 -9.24 -25.10 -7.07
CA GLN A 190 -10.05 -25.27 -8.30
C GLN A 190 -9.95 -26.70 -8.83
N ASP A 191 -10.89 -27.11 -9.68
CA ASP A 191 -10.90 -28.46 -10.24
C ASP A 191 -9.63 -28.75 -11.06
N GLY A 192 -9.02 -29.91 -10.80
CA GLY A 192 -7.78 -30.33 -11.45
C GLY A 192 -6.50 -29.68 -10.88
N GLU A 193 -6.58 -29.00 -9.72
CA GLU A 193 -5.42 -28.47 -9.03
C GLU A 193 -5.20 -29.13 -7.65
N ASP A 194 -3.95 -29.25 -7.19
CA ASP A 194 -3.58 -29.62 -5.81
C ASP A 194 -4.31 -28.73 -4.80
N SER A 195 -4.46 -29.06 -3.51
CA SER A 195 -4.91 -28.04 -2.54
C SER A 195 -3.88 -26.89 -2.39
N PRO A 196 -4.28 -25.67 -1.96
CA PRO A 196 -3.33 -24.60 -1.67
C PRO A 196 -2.21 -25.03 -0.73
N ASP A 197 -2.53 -25.80 0.31
CA ASP A 197 -1.56 -26.28 1.30
C ASP A 197 -0.57 -27.26 0.70
N GLU A 198 -1.02 -28.21 -0.13
CA GLU A 198 -0.13 -29.16 -0.84
C GLU A 198 0.80 -28.46 -1.83
N SER A 199 0.25 -27.54 -2.63
CA SER A 199 1.04 -26.76 -3.59
C SER A 199 2.08 -25.90 -2.87
N MET A 200 1.70 -25.27 -1.76
CA MET A 200 2.62 -24.47 -0.96
C MET A 200 3.70 -25.31 -0.29
N ALA A 201 3.33 -26.46 0.30
CA ALA A 201 4.27 -27.38 0.93
C ALA A 201 5.30 -27.89 -0.09
N ARG A 202 4.83 -28.30 -1.28
CA ARG A 202 5.69 -28.77 -2.36
C ARG A 202 6.65 -27.68 -2.84
N LEU A 203 6.14 -26.51 -3.23
CA LEU A 203 6.98 -25.40 -3.73
C LEU A 203 7.98 -24.92 -2.68
N SER A 204 7.57 -24.83 -1.42
CA SER A 204 8.46 -24.40 -0.33
C SER A 204 9.55 -25.42 -0.05
N ALA A 205 9.23 -26.72 -0.10
CA ALA A 205 10.22 -27.79 0.05
C ALA A 205 11.22 -27.81 -1.11
N GLU A 206 10.75 -27.65 -2.35
CA GLU A 206 11.62 -27.53 -3.53
C GLU A 206 12.57 -26.33 -3.42
N VAL A 207 12.08 -25.16 -2.97
CA VAL A 207 12.90 -23.97 -2.75
C VAL A 207 13.93 -24.20 -1.65
N ALA A 208 13.52 -24.78 -0.52
CA ALA A 208 14.41 -25.05 0.61
C ALA A 208 15.52 -26.06 0.27
N ALA A 209 15.25 -27.02 -0.63
CA ALA A 209 16.22 -28.01 -1.09
C ALA A 209 17.18 -27.48 -2.17
N ASN A 210 16.91 -26.31 -2.76
CA ASN A 210 17.68 -25.80 -3.88
C ASN A 210 18.81 -24.87 -3.42
N ALA A 211 20.06 -25.33 -3.54
CA ALA A 211 21.24 -24.58 -3.12
C ALA A 211 21.48 -23.27 -3.90
N ALA A 212 20.86 -23.09 -5.08
CA ALA A 212 20.95 -21.84 -5.84
C ALA A 212 20.00 -20.75 -5.29
N VAL A 213 19.06 -21.10 -4.41
CA VAL A 213 18.06 -20.16 -3.87
C VAL A 213 18.40 -19.80 -2.42
N THR A 214 18.78 -18.54 -2.20
CA THR A 214 18.92 -17.94 -0.87
C THR A 214 17.61 -17.29 -0.46
N THR A 215 16.94 -17.83 0.56
CA THR A 215 15.68 -17.27 1.05
C THR A 215 15.90 -16.29 2.20
N LEU A 216 15.39 -15.07 2.06
CA LEU A 216 15.37 -14.02 3.08
C LEU A 216 13.92 -13.76 3.51
N THR A 217 13.47 -14.38 4.60
CA THR A 217 12.19 -14.06 5.24
C THR A 217 12.29 -12.82 6.12
N ALA A 218 11.15 -12.31 6.60
CA ALA A 218 11.05 -11.09 7.38
C ALA A 218 11.75 -9.89 6.71
N THR A 219 11.82 -9.88 5.38
CA THR A 219 12.62 -8.98 4.54
C THR A 219 11.71 -8.26 3.55
N ARG A 220 11.52 -6.96 3.76
CA ARG A 220 10.60 -6.13 2.96
C ARG A 220 11.42 -5.22 2.07
N VAL A 221 11.27 -5.39 0.76
CA VAL A 221 11.74 -4.41 -0.22
C VAL A 221 10.90 -3.14 -0.09
N PHE A 222 11.56 -1.99 -0.02
CA PHE A 222 10.85 -0.70 0.07
C PHE A 222 11.36 0.36 -0.91
N ALA A 223 12.48 0.10 -1.59
CA ALA A 223 12.96 0.89 -2.70
C ALA A 223 13.63 -0.02 -3.75
N ILE A 224 13.51 0.34 -5.02
CA ILE A 224 13.90 -0.50 -6.15
C ILE A 224 14.27 0.39 -7.35
N ARG A 225 15.28 -0.04 -8.10
CA ARG A 225 15.62 0.44 -9.44
C ARG A 225 16.21 -0.73 -10.24
N SER A 226 16.41 -0.55 -11.55
CA SER A 226 17.13 -1.55 -12.35
C SER A 226 18.48 -1.90 -11.70
N GLY A 227 18.75 -3.18 -11.52
CA GLY A 227 20.01 -3.69 -10.97
C GLY A 227 20.15 -3.66 -9.43
N GLN A 228 19.27 -2.97 -8.70
CA GLN A 228 19.45 -2.79 -7.25
C GLN A 228 18.14 -2.59 -6.49
N VAL A 229 18.02 -3.24 -5.33
CA VAL A 229 16.94 -3.00 -4.36
C VAL A 229 17.48 -2.66 -2.99
N ARG A 230 16.67 -1.96 -2.20
CA ARG A 230 16.89 -1.77 -0.77
C ARG A 230 15.79 -2.43 0.04
N VAL A 231 16.21 -3.18 1.05
CA VAL A 231 15.32 -3.99 1.89
C VAL A 231 15.52 -3.67 3.36
N HIS A 232 14.46 -3.84 4.14
CA HIS A 232 14.54 -3.91 5.60
C HIS A 232 14.26 -5.35 6.07
N GLN A 233 15.28 -5.99 6.62
CA GLN A 233 15.23 -7.32 7.20
C GLN A 233 15.12 -7.22 8.73
N VAL A 234 14.30 -8.08 9.32
CA VAL A 234 14.32 -8.34 10.76
C VAL A 234 14.96 -9.70 10.99
N GLU A 235 16.04 -9.75 11.77
CA GLU A 235 16.72 -10.99 12.11
C GLU A 235 16.91 -11.14 13.62
N MET A 236 17.05 -12.39 14.06
CA MET A 236 17.41 -12.72 15.44
C MET A 236 18.92 -12.82 15.56
N LEU A 237 19.56 -11.81 16.16
CA LEU A 237 20.99 -11.80 16.41
C LEU A 237 21.25 -11.87 17.92
N ASN A 238 22.00 -12.88 18.37
CA ASN A 238 22.29 -13.13 19.78
C ASN A 238 21.04 -13.15 20.67
N GLY A 239 19.94 -13.72 20.15
CA GLY A 239 18.66 -13.83 20.88
C GLY A 239 17.81 -12.55 20.91
N THR A 240 18.23 -11.47 20.24
CA THR A 240 17.48 -10.21 20.17
C THR A 240 17.08 -9.89 18.73
N ALA A 241 15.86 -9.38 18.52
CA ALA A 241 15.44 -8.94 17.19
C ALA A 241 16.13 -7.64 16.82
N GLN A 242 16.74 -7.59 15.65
CA GLN A 242 17.42 -6.42 15.10
C GLN A 242 16.95 -6.15 13.67
N GLY A 243 16.82 -4.87 13.34
CA GLY A 243 16.52 -4.40 11.99
C GLY A 243 17.82 -4.14 11.24
N ARG A 244 17.86 -4.54 9.97
CA ARG A 244 18.97 -4.24 9.06
C ARG A 244 18.42 -3.72 7.76
N VAL A 245 19.07 -2.67 7.25
CA VAL A 245 18.84 -2.20 5.89
C VAL A 245 19.95 -2.72 5.00
N LEU A 246 19.57 -3.47 3.97
CA LEU A 246 20.50 -4.08 3.03
C LEU A 246 20.23 -3.56 1.62
N ASP A 247 21.30 -3.32 0.87
CA ASP A 247 21.28 -3.08 -0.57
C ASP A 247 21.66 -4.39 -1.28
N ILE A 248 20.74 -4.93 -2.09
CA ILE A 248 20.91 -6.17 -2.84
C ILE A 248 21.05 -5.80 -4.31
N ALA A 249 22.19 -6.19 -4.90
CA ALA A 249 22.45 -6.05 -6.33
C ALA A 249 21.96 -7.29 -7.08
N ALA A 250 21.08 -7.08 -8.06
CA ALA A 250 20.58 -8.14 -8.94
C ALA A 250 20.18 -7.57 -10.30
N PRO A 251 20.77 -8.03 -11.43
CA PRO A 251 20.49 -7.51 -12.76
C PRO A 251 19.08 -7.86 -13.25
N ARG A 252 18.46 -8.89 -12.66
CA ARG A 252 17.11 -9.35 -12.99
C ARG A 252 16.27 -9.35 -11.73
N ILE A 253 15.09 -8.75 -11.78
CA ILE A 253 14.18 -8.66 -10.64
C ILE A 253 12.77 -9.08 -11.07
N VAL A 254 12.17 -9.98 -10.30
CA VAL A 254 10.76 -10.36 -10.42
C VAL A 254 9.99 -9.79 -9.24
N ILE A 255 9.00 -8.94 -9.52
CA ILE A 255 8.04 -8.43 -8.54
C ILE A 255 6.83 -9.39 -8.50
N ALA A 256 6.76 -10.21 -7.45
CA ALA A 256 5.68 -11.17 -7.20
C ALA A 256 4.93 -10.83 -5.89
N THR A 257 4.68 -9.53 -5.67
CA THR A 257 4.08 -8.95 -4.45
C THR A 257 2.59 -9.24 -4.26
N GLY A 258 1.94 -9.83 -5.26
CA GLY A 258 0.53 -10.17 -5.22
C GLY A 258 -0.41 -8.96 -5.40
N ALA A 259 -1.56 -9.01 -4.77
CA ALA A 259 -2.58 -7.96 -4.82
C ALA A 259 -2.98 -7.49 -3.41
N LEU A 260 -3.32 -6.21 -3.32
CA LEU A 260 -3.83 -5.55 -2.13
C LEU A 260 -5.36 -5.70 -2.07
N GLU A 261 -5.88 -6.03 -0.90
CA GLU A 261 -7.32 -5.96 -0.61
C GLU A 261 -7.76 -4.49 -0.53
N ARG A 262 -8.78 -4.12 -1.29
CA ARG A 262 -9.39 -2.79 -1.26
C ARG A 262 -10.35 -2.66 -0.08
N LEU A 263 -10.35 -1.49 0.55
CA LEU A 263 -11.30 -1.15 1.61
C LEU A 263 -12.59 -0.58 0.99
N PRO A 264 -13.79 -1.14 1.25
CA PRO A 264 -15.04 -0.47 0.92
C PRO A 264 -15.17 0.87 1.65
N ILE A 265 -15.73 1.88 0.98
CA ILE A 265 -15.78 3.25 1.50
C ILE A 265 -17.15 3.50 2.12
N PHE A 266 -17.18 3.54 3.45
CA PHE A 266 -18.37 3.84 4.24
C PHE A 266 -17.97 4.49 5.57
N ALA A 267 -18.90 5.18 6.22
CA ALA A 267 -18.64 5.86 7.49
C ALA A 267 -18.25 4.84 8.57
N GLY A 268 -17.07 4.99 9.18
CA GLY A 268 -16.59 4.07 10.23
C GLY A 268 -15.82 2.85 9.73
N ASN A 269 -15.42 2.82 8.46
CA ASN A 269 -14.72 1.67 7.84
C ASN A 269 -13.31 1.36 8.39
N ARG A 270 -12.82 2.11 9.39
CA ARG A 270 -11.57 1.81 10.12
C ARG A 270 -11.73 1.74 11.64
N LEU A 271 -12.96 1.64 12.14
CA LEU A 271 -13.19 1.47 13.58
C LEU A 271 -12.55 0.16 14.10
N PRO A 272 -12.12 0.10 15.37
CA PRO A 272 -11.79 -1.17 16.03
C PRO A 272 -12.93 -2.18 15.86
N GLY A 273 -12.63 -3.32 15.24
CA GLY A 273 -13.62 -4.35 14.89
C GLY A 273 -13.93 -4.45 13.39
N VAL A 274 -13.57 -3.46 12.59
CA VAL A 274 -13.60 -3.54 11.13
C VAL A 274 -12.24 -4.02 10.64
N THR A 275 -12.18 -5.11 9.87
CA THR A 275 -10.91 -5.71 9.42
C THR A 275 -11.05 -6.29 8.03
N GLY A 276 -9.98 -6.25 7.23
CA GLY A 276 -9.93 -6.89 5.92
C GLY A 276 -10.10 -8.42 6.01
N THR A 277 -10.71 -9.06 5.01
CA THR A 277 -10.84 -10.53 5.01
C THR A 277 -9.48 -11.22 4.91
N LEU A 278 -8.55 -10.62 4.16
CA LEU A 278 -7.20 -11.14 4.01
C LEU A 278 -6.43 -11.15 5.34
N ASP A 279 -6.42 -9.99 6.02
CA ASP A 279 -5.76 -9.81 7.32
C ASP A 279 -6.37 -10.75 8.38
N ALA A 280 -7.70 -10.88 8.40
CA ALA A 280 -8.40 -11.75 9.35
C ALA A 280 -8.06 -13.23 9.11
N HIS A 281 -8.02 -13.67 7.85
CA HIS A 281 -7.64 -15.04 7.49
C HIS A 281 -6.19 -15.34 7.88
N GLU A 282 -5.25 -14.43 7.58
CA GLU A 282 -3.84 -14.62 7.93
C GLU A 282 -3.65 -14.70 9.45
N LEU A 283 -4.26 -13.79 10.22
CA LEU A 283 -4.19 -13.80 11.68
C LEU A 283 -4.73 -15.10 12.28
N ALA A 284 -5.84 -15.63 11.74
CA ALA A 284 -6.42 -16.88 12.18
C ALA A 284 -5.55 -18.08 11.84
N VAL A 285 -5.13 -18.25 10.59
CA VAL A 285 -4.36 -19.43 10.13
C VAL A 285 -2.95 -19.44 10.71
N ARG A 286 -2.27 -18.29 10.81
CA ARG A 286 -0.89 -18.22 11.29
C ARG A 286 -0.82 -18.17 12.80
N TYR A 287 -1.63 -17.35 13.45
CA TYR A 287 -1.46 -17.06 14.88
C TYR A 287 -2.65 -17.53 15.74
N GLY A 288 -3.72 -18.05 15.13
CA GLY A 288 -4.94 -18.40 15.84
C GLY A 288 -5.61 -17.20 16.47
N VAL A 289 -5.48 -16.01 15.86
CA VAL A 289 -6.00 -14.76 16.39
C VAL A 289 -7.29 -14.40 15.66
N TRP A 290 -8.39 -14.37 16.40
CA TRP A 290 -9.69 -13.86 15.96
C TRP A 290 -10.37 -13.17 17.14
N SER A 291 -10.74 -11.92 16.95
CA SER A 291 -11.31 -11.10 18.01
C SER A 291 -12.83 -11.17 18.02
N GLY A 292 -13.46 -11.47 19.16
CA GLY A 292 -14.92 -11.64 19.26
C GLY A 292 -15.41 -13.03 18.84
N GLN A 293 -16.70 -13.29 19.06
CA GLN A 293 -17.43 -14.53 18.83
C GLN A 293 -18.54 -14.38 17.78
N SER A 294 -18.79 -13.16 17.28
CA SER A 294 -19.75 -12.90 16.20
C SER A 294 -19.18 -12.01 15.12
N ALA A 295 -19.54 -12.29 13.86
CA ALA A 295 -19.04 -11.57 12.70
C ALA A 295 -20.11 -11.34 11.63
N LEU A 296 -20.02 -10.18 10.98
CA LEU A 296 -20.66 -9.87 9.70
C LEU A 296 -19.60 -9.78 8.62
N PHE A 297 -19.99 -10.08 7.38
CA PHE A 297 -19.14 -9.89 6.22
C PHE A 297 -19.77 -8.87 5.29
N ALA A 298 -18.95 -8.00 4.71
CA ALA A 298 -19.33 -7.08 3.64
C ALA A 298 -18.32 -7.17 2.51
N THR A 299 -18.76 -7.60 1.33
CA THR A 299 -17.85 -7.99 0.27
C THR A 299 -18.33 -7.58 -1.12
N SER A 300 -17.39 -7.46 -2.05
CA SER A 300 -17.64 -7.52 -3.49
C SER A 300 -16.96 -8.74 -4.14
N SER A 301 -16.49 -9.71 -3.34
CA SER A 301 -15.64 -10.80 -3.79
C SER A 301 -16.02 -12.15 -3.16
N SER A 302 -16.02 -13.21 -3.97
CA SER A 302 -16.47 -14.54 -3.56
C SER A 302 -15.64 -15.22 -2.43
N PRO A 303 -14.30 -15.07 -2.34
CA PRO A 303 -13.49 -15.61 -1.25
C PRO A 303 -13.93 -15.19 0.16
N ALA A 304 -14.62 -14.05 0.32
CA ALA A 304 -15.17 -13.66 1.61
C ALA A 304 -16.22 -14.65 2.14
N TYR A 305 -16.99 -15.30 1.27
CA TYR A 305 -17.92 -16.38 1.67
C TYR A 305 -17.19 -17.62 2.13
N ARG A 306 -16.03 -17.93 1.53
CA ARG A 306 -15.19 -19.03 2.01
C ARG A 306 -14.68 -18.73 3.42
N LEU A 307 -14.19 -17.51 3.67
CA LEU A 307 -13.78 -17.12 5.02
C LEU A 307 -14.94 -17.14 6.02
N ALA A 308 -16.15 -16.73 5.61
CA ALA A 308 -17.35 -16.82 6.44
C ALA A 308 -17.63 -18.26 6.88
N MET A 309 -17.55 -19.24 5.97
CA MET A 309 -17.71 -20.65 6.31
C MET A 309 -16.59 -21.17 7.20
N LEU A 310 -15.32 -20.82 6.92
CA LEU A 310 -14.19 -21.21 7.78
C LEU A 310 -14.32 -20.64 9.20
N ALA A 311 -14.81 -19.41 9.33
CA ALA A 311 -15.10 -18.79 10.62
C ALA A 311 -16.23 -19.52 11.37
N SER A 312 -17.30 -19.90 10.66
CA SER A 312 -18.40 -20.69 11.24
C SER A 312 -17.94 -22.07 11.71
N ASP A 313 -17.12 -22.76 10.91
CA ASP A 313 -16.46 -24.03 11.29
C ASP A 313 -15.57 -23.87 12.53
N ALA A 314 -14.98 -22.69 12.72
CA ALA A 314 -14.18 -22.33 13.89
C ALA A 314 -15.02 -21.90 15.12
N GLY A 315 -16.35 -21.95 15.04
CA GLY A 315 -17.27 -21.63 16.12
C GLY A 315 -17.65 -20.14 16.23
N ILE A 316 -17.29 -19.32 15.25
CA ILE A 316 -17.67 -17.90 15.21
C ILE A 316 -19.08 -17.79 14.62
N ALA A 317 -19.97 -17.08 15.31
CA ALA A 317 -21.33 -16.85 14.83
C ALA A 317 -21.34 -15.89 13.62
N VAL A 318 -21.54 -16.43 12.43
CA VAL A 318 -21.66 -15.66 11.19
C VAL A 318 -23.11 -15.67 10.71
N ASN A 319 -23.81 -14.56 10.96
CA ASN A 319 -25.26 -14.53 10.73
C ASN A 319 -25.64 -13.98 9.34
N ARG A 320 -24.78 -13.14 8.74
CA ARG A 320 -25.12 -12.45 7.49
C ARG A 320 -23.89 -12.03 6.70
N VAL A 321 -24.01 -12.14 5.38
CA VAL A 321 -23.07 -11.61 4.39
C VAL A 321 -23.78 -10.57 3.53
N LEU A 322 -23.26 -9.34 3.54
CA LEU A 322 -23.64 -8.25 2.64
C LEU A 322 -22.74 -8.35 1.40
N ASP A 323 -23.33 -8.54 0.22
CA ASP A 323 -22.59 -8.58 -1.04
C ASP A 323 -23.02 -7.39 -1.90
N ALA A 324 -22.07 -6.54 -2.26
CA ALA A 324 -22.32 -5.36 -3.07
C ALA A 324 -22.76 -5.71 -4.50
N ARG A 325 -22.47 -6.94 -4.97
CA ARG A 325 -22.92 -7.41 -6.28
C ARG A 325 -24.43 -7.69 -6.23
N PRO A 326 -25.20 -7.30 -7.25
CA PRO A 326 -26.65 -7.52 -7.27
C PRO A 326 -27.03 -8.99 -7.49
N HIS A 327 -26.22 -9.74 -8.25
CA HIS A 327 -26.48 -11.14 -8.60
C HIS A 327 -25.24 -12.01 -8.41
N PRO A 328 -24.70 -12.16 -7.19
CA PRO A 328 -23.50 -12.93 -6.95
C PRO A 328 -23.80 -14.43 -6.99
N ALA A 329 -22.99 -15.16 -7.73
CA ALA A 329 -22.99 -16.62 -7.82
C ALA A 329 -21.59 -17.15 -7.51
N SER A 330 -21.52 -18.23 -6.73
CA SER A 330 -20.31 -19.00 -6.47
C SER A 330 -20.73 -20.25 -5.71
N ARG A 331 -19.96 -21.34 -5.83
CA ARG A 331 -20.14 -22.52 -4.97
C ARG A 331 -20.10 -22.16 -3.48
N PHE A 332 -19.27 -21.19 -3.08
CA PHE A 332 -19.19 -20.75 -1.69
C PHE A 332 -20.48 -20.07 -1.21
N ILE A 333 -21.13 -19.31 -2.10
CA ILE A 333 -22.42 -18.70 -1.84
C ILE A 333 -23.48 -19.79 -1.68
N GLN A 334 -23.53 -20.78 -2.58
CA GLN A 334 -24.49 -21.87 -2.47
C GLN A 334 -24.33 -22.65 -1.16
N PHE A 335 -23.10 -23.02 -0.80
CA PHE A 335 -22.82 -23.74 0.44
C PHE A 335 -23.09 -22.91 1.69
N SER A 336 -22.80 -21.60 1.69
CA SER A 336 -23.04 -20.74 2.87
C SER A 336 -24.50 -20.74 3.36
N ARG A 337 -25.48 -21.04 2.49
CA ARG A 337 -26.89 -21.18 2.89
C ARG A 337 -27.11 -22.34 3.84
N ALA A 338 -26.37 -23.45 3.65
CA ALA A 338 -26.43 -24.61 4.54
C ALA A 338 -25.86 -24.31 5.94
N TYR A 339 -25.00 -23.28 6.06
CA TYR A 339 -24.50 -22.77 7.34
C TYR A 339 -25.49 -21.82 8.03
N GLY A 340 -26.68 -21.58 7.46
CA GLY A 340 -27.67 -20.66 8.02
C GLY A 340 -27.34 -19.17 7.82
N MET A 341 -26.37 -18.85 6.96
CA MET A 341 -25.95 -17.46 6.72
C MET A 341 -26.97 -16.74 5.82
N VAL A 342 -27.48 -15.60 6.30
CA VAL A 342 -28.38 -14.78 5.48
C VAL A 342 -27.57 -14.03 4.43
N GLN A 343 -27.93 -14.20 3.16
CA GLN A 343 -27.31 -13.49 2.04
C GLN A 343 -28.08 -12.21 1.76
N SER A 344 -27.36 -11.11 1.57
CA SER A 344 -27.92 -9.80 1.22
C SER A 344 -27.22 -9.27 -0.03
N PRO A 345 -27.54 -9.79 -1.23
CA PRO A 345 -27.01 -9.27 -2.48
C PRO A 345 -27.49 -7.84 -2.72
N GLY A 346 -26.69 -7.06 -3.45
CA GLY A 346 -26.88 -5.63 -3.66
C GLY A 346 -26.93 -4.83 -2.34
N ALA A 347 -26.21 -5.28 -1.31
CA ALA A 347 -26.16 -4.62 -0.02
C ALA A 347 -24.72 -4.37 0.42
N MET A 348 -24.49 -3.22 1.05
CA MET A 348 -23.21 -2.89 1.65
C MET A 348 -23.41 -2.06 2.93
N PRO A 349 -22.41 -1.96 3.81
CA PRO A 349 -22.46 -1.06 4.96
C PRO A 349 -22.56 0.39 4.52
N GLY A 350 -23.50 1.16 5.09
CA GLY A 350 -23.61 2.60 4.90
C GLY A 350 -22.88 3.38 6.00
N ALA A 351 -23.11 2.98 7.25
CA ALA A 351 -22.46 3.54 8.43
C ALA A 351 -22.21 2.46 9.48
N VAL A 352 -21.11 2.59 10.20
CA VAL A 352 -20.73 1.73 11.31
C VAL A 352 -20.37 2.56 12.52
N ASP A 353 -20.89 2.14 13.67
CA ASP A 353 -20.60 2.73 14.97
C ASP A 353 -20.24 1.64 16.00
N ILE A 354 -19.56 2.05 17.07
CA ILE A 354 -19.35 1.19 18.24
C ILE A 354 -20.52 1.41 19.20
N ALA A 355 -21.21 0.33 19.58
CA ALA A 355 -22.30 0.37 20.54
C ALA A 355 -21.85 1.01 21.87
N ARG A 356 -22.78 1.67 22.59
CA ARG A 356 -22.47 2.38 23.85
C ARG A 356 -21.81 1.49 24.91
N ALA A 357 -22.13 0.19 24.94
CA ALA A 357 -21.54 -0.79 25.85
C ALA A 357 -20.09 -1.18 25.47
N GLY A 358 -19.60 -0.77 24.30
CA GLY A 358 -18.32 -1.19 23.75
C GLY A 358 -18.32 -2.62 23.22
N GLY A 359 -17.28 -3.00 22.46
CA GLY A 359 -17.07 -4.38 22.01
C GLY A 359 -17.95 -4.87 20.86
N THR A 360 -19.08 -4.22 20.60
CA THR A 360 -20.00 -4.56 19.51
C THR A 360 -20.14 -3.41 18.52
N LEU A 361 -20.19 -3.72 17.24
CA LEU A 361 -20.47 -2.81 16.13
C LEU A 361 -21.96 -2.79 15.81
N SER A 362 -22.49 -1.60 15.56
CA SER A 362 -23.78 -1.38 14.91
C SER A 362 -23.52 -1.03 13.46
N VAL A 363 -24.12 -1.79 12.54
CA VAL A 363 -23.91 -1.68 11.08
C VAL A 363 -25.22 -1.34 10.40
N GLU A 364 -25.31 -0.13 9.87
CA GLU A 364 -26.41 0.29 8.99
C GLU A 364 -26.14 -0.19 7.57
N ILE A 365 -27.18 -0.65 6.88
CA ILE A 365 -27.10 -1.02 5.46
C ILE A 365 -27.37 0.24 4.62
N ASP A 366 -26.54 0.48 3.61
CA ASP A 366 -26.68 1.66 2.77
C ASP A 366 -27.98 1.66 1.97
N GLY A 367 -28.60 2.83 1.84
CA GLY A 367 -29.85 3.03 1.09
C GLY A 367 -31.08 2.24 1.58
N ARG A 368 -31.04 1.64 2.79
CA ARG A 368 -32.16 0.86 3.34
C ARG A 368 -32.58 1.38 4.72
N GLU A 369 -33.87 1.63 4.87
CA GLU A 369 -34.47 1.89 6.18
C GLU A 369 -34.69 0.57 6.92
N GLY A 370 -34.28 0.51 8.20
CA GLY A 370 -34.43 -0.68 9.02
C GLY A 370 -33.50 -0.67 10.24
N PRO A 371 -33.61 -1.68 11.11
CA PRO A 371 -32.74 -1.80 12.27
C PRO A 371 -31.30 -2.07 11.82
N SER A 372 -30.34 -1.45 12.53
CA SER A 372 -28.92 -1.77 12.34
C SER A 372 -28.64 -3.23 12.68
N LEU A 373 -27.75 -3.86 11.94
CA LEU A 373 -27.19 -5.16 12.28
C LEU A 373 -26.19 -5.00 13.44
N SER A 374 -25.97 -6.06 14.21
CA SER A 374 -25.06 -6.06 15.35
C SER A 374 -24.13 -7.25 15.29
N ALA A 375 -22.82 -7.01 15.45
CA ALA A 375 -21.80 -8.05 15.60
C ALA A 375 -20.54 -7.48 16.24
N GLU A 376 -19.70 -8.32 16.82
CA GLU A 376 -18.43 -7.88 17.40
C GLU A 376 -17.37 -7.55 16.34
N ARG A 377 -17.51 -8.12 15.13
CA ARG A 377 -16.64 -7.83 13.98
C ARG A 377 -17.41 -7.62 12.69
N LEU A 378 -16.84 -6.78 11.84
CA LEU A 378 -17.24 -6.61 10.46
C LEU A 378 -16.00 -6.87 9.58
N LEU A 379 -16.02 -7.98 8.86
CA LEU A 379 -14.98 -8.29 7.88
C LEU A 379 -15.37 -7.68 6.53
N VAL A 380 -14.43 -6.96 5.92
CA VAL A 380 -14.68 -6.19 4.71
C VAL A 380 -13.74 -6.59 3.59
N CYS A 381 -14.24 -6.67 2.36
CA CYS A 381 -13.42 -6.92 1.17
C CYS A 381 -14.01 -6.19 -0.04
N GLY A 382 -13.33 -5.15 -0.52
CA GLY A 382 -13.74 -4.38 -1.69
C GLY A 382 -13.14 -4.86 -3.01
N GLY A 383 -12.69 -6.12 -3.07
CA GLY A 383 -11.96 -6.67 -4.22
C GLY A 383 -10.46 -6.36 -4.17
N TRP A 384 -9.79 -6.54 -5.31
CA TRP A 384 -8.33 -6.65 -5.37
C TRP A 384 -7.69 -5.64 -6.31
N GLN A 385 -6.60 -5.05 -5.86
CA GLN A 385 -5.75 -4.14 -6.63
C GLN A 385 -4.35 -4.77 -6.73
N PRO A 386 -3.83 -5.13 -7.91
CA PRO A 386 -2.44 -5.54 -8.08
C PRO A 386 -1.48 -4.62 -7.30
N ASP A 387 -0.57 -5.19 -6.51
CA ASP A 387 0.37 -4.40 -5.72
C ASP A 387 1.49 -3.89 -6.62
N LEU A 388 1.18 -2.78 -7.30
CA LEU A 388 2.10 -2.09 -8.19
C LEU A 388 3.01 -1.11 -7.44
N THR A 389 3.06 -1.12 -6.11
CA THR A 389 3.83 -0.13 -5.34
C THR A 389 5.29 -0.10 -5.79
N LEU A 390 5.95 -1.27 -5.82
CA LEU A 390 7.36 -1.36 -6.24
C LEU A 390 7.54 -1.13 -7.75
N TRP A 391 6.55 -1.50 -8.55
CA TRP A 391 6.56 -1.21 -9.99
C TRP A 391 6.62 0.30 -10.26
N HIS A 392 5.78 1.09 -9.58
CA HIS A 392 5.80 2.55 -9.70
C HIS A 392 7.09 3.16 -9.13
N VAL A 393 7.62 2.64 -8.02
CA VAL A 393 8.94 3.07 -7.49
C VAL A 393 10.06 2.86 -8.51
N ALA A 394 10.00 1.76 -9.26
CA ALA A 394 10.96 1.45 -10.32
C ALA A 394 10.78 2.31 -11.59
N GLY A 395 9.78 3.19 -11.64
CA GLY A 395 9.44 4.00 -12.81
C GLY A 395 8.53 3.30 -13.83
N GLY A 396 7.92 2.17 -13.45
CA GLY A 396 6.97 1.45 -14.28
C GLY A 396 5.63 2.16 -14.42
N ALA A 397 5.01 2.05 -15.59
CA ALA A 397 3.74 2.71 -15.91
C ALA A 397 2.52 1.82 -15.59
N SER A 398 1.37 2.44 -15.32
CA SER A 398 0.10 1.73 -15.14
C SER A 398 -1.04 2.48 -15.82
N GLN A 399 -2.17 1.81 -16.01
CA GLN A 399 -3.40 2.41 -16.52
C GLN A 399 -4.61 1.83 -15.79
N TRP A 400 -5.73 2.57 -15.79
CA TRP A 400 -6.99 2.05 -15.27
C TRP A 400 -7.63 1.09 -16.27
N HIS A 401 -7.94 -0.13 -15.84
CA HIS A 401 -8.71 -1.10 -16.62
C HIS A 401 -10.18 -1.01 -16.23
N HIS A 402 -11.02 -0.46 -17.11
CA HIS A 402 -12.43 -0.18 -16.82
C HIS A 402 -13.23 -1.43 -16.44
N ASP A 403 -13.09 -2.51 -17.21
CA ASP A 403 -13.89 -3.74 -16.99
C ASP A 403 -13.52 -4.45 -15.70
N HIS A 404 -12.28 -4.31 -15.25
CA HIS A 404 -11.77 -4.94 -14.02
C HIS A 404 -11.82 -4.00 -12.81
N GLY A 405 -12.06 -2.71 -13.02
CA GLY A 405 -12.17 -1.71 -11.95
C GLY A 405 -10.91 -1.52 -11.10
N ARG A 406 -9.72 -1.60 -11.71
CA ARG A 406 -8.42 -1.54 -11.02
C ARG A 406 -7.31 -0.97 -11.92
N LEU A 407 -6.20 -0.56 -11.29
CA LEU A 407 -4.95 -0.23 -12.01
C LEU A 407 -4.21 -1.52 -12.40
N GLU A 408 -3.72 -1.57 -13.63
CA GLU A 408 -2.90 -2.65 -14.17
C GLU A 408 -1.61 -2.07 -14.78
N ALA A 409 -0.51 -2.81 -14.69
CA ALA A 409 0.78 -2.37 -15.22
C ALA A 409 0.79 -2.37 -16.75
N VAL A 410 1.50 -1.41 -17.34
CA VAL A 410 1.71 -1.31 -18.78
C VAL A 410 3.16 -0.96 -19.10
N GLY A 411 3.59 -1.30 -20.31
CA GLY A 411 4.95 -1.05 -20.77
C GLY A 411 5.96 -2.01 -20.14
N THR A 412 7.22 -1.60 -20.13
CA THR A 412 8.35 -2.40 -19.66
C THR A 412 9.19 -1.60 -18.67
N CYS A 413 9.91 -2.31 -17.81
CA CYS A 413 10.89 -1.73 -16.90
C CYS A 413 12.19 -2.53 -17.06
N GLU A 414 13.30 -1.84 -17.29
CA GLU A 414 14.58 -2.50 -17.60
C GLU A 414 15.00 -3.44 -16.46
N GLY A 415 15.20 -4.72 -16.78
CA GLY A 415 15.60 -5.74 -15.81
C GLY A 415 14.53 -6.10 -14.77
N ILE A 416 13.30 -5.57 -14.87
CA ILE A 416 12.23 -5.76 -13.88
C ILE A 416 10.96 -6.24 -14.56
N VAL A 417 10.41 -7.35 -14.08
CA VAL A 417 9.14 -7.93 -14.56
C VAL A 417 8.18 -8.21 -13.41
N LEU A 418 6.89 -8.35 -13.71
CA LEU A 418 5.85 -8.71 -12.74
C LEU A 418 5.47 -10.18 -12.89
N ALA A 419 5.07 -10.81 -11.79
CA ALA A 419 4.50 -12.16 -11.78
C ALA A 419 3.33 -12.29 -10.79
N GLY A 420 2.47 -13.28 -11.00
CA GLY A 420 1.30 -13.51 -10.13
C GLY A 420 0.27 -12.40 -10.18
N SER A 421 -0.42 -12.17 -9.07
CA SER A 421 -1.46 -11.13 -9.00
C SER A 421 -0.94 -9.71 -9.14
N ALA A 422 0.36 -9.48 -8.95
CA ALA A 422 0.98 -8.20 -9.28
C ALA A 422 1.01 -7.95 -10.81
N ALA A 423 1.08 -9.03 -11.61
CA ALA A 423 0.97 -9.00 -13.07
C ALA A 423 -0.49 -9.11 -13.58
N GLY A 424 -1.47 -9.17 -12.69
CA GLY A 424 -2.89 -9.27 -13.05
C GLY A 424 -3.46 -10.69 -13.12
N TYR A 425 -2.68 -11.72 -12.76
CA TYR A 425 -3.16 -13.12 -12.71
C TYR A 425 -3.76 -13.45 -11.34
N PHE A 426 -5.01 -13.90 -11.29
CA PHE A 426 -5.74 -14.08 -10.02
C PHE A 426 -6.06 -15.53 -9.68
N THR A 427 -5.93 -16.46 -10.61
CA THR A 427 -5.96 -17.89 -10.29
C THR A 427 -4.59 -18.34 -9.80
N ARG A 428 -4.59 -19.42 -9.02
CA ARG A 428 -3.33 -20.01 -8.56
C ARG A 428 -2.52 -20.58 -9.72
N ARG A 429 -3.16 -21.26 -10.68
CA ARG A 429 -2.50 -21.75 -11.90
C ARG A 429 -1.84 -20.60 -12.67
N GLY A 430 -2.58 -19.54 -12.95
CA GLY A 430 -2.05 -18.36 -13.62
C GLY A 430 -0.91 -17.72 -12.83
N CYS A 431 -1.00 -17.68 -11.50
CA CYS A 431 0.11 -17.21 -10.67
C CYS A 431 1.36 -18.08 -10.76
N ILE A 432 1.22 -19.40 -10.74
CA ILE A 432 2.37 -20.33 -10.85
C ILE A 432 3.00 -20.23 -12.24
N GLN A 433 2.20 -20.26 -13.30
CA GLN A 433 2.67 -20.20 -14.69
C GLN A 433 3.34 -18.85 -15.00
N SER A 434 2.74 -17.73 -14.57
CA SER A 434 3.33 -16.41 -14.74
C SER A 434 4.66 -16.24 -14.02
N GLY A 435 4.88 -16.93 -12.89
CA GLY A 435 6.18 -16.97 -12.23
C GLY A 435 7.29 -17.55 -13.13
N ALA A 436 7.01 -18.63 -13.85
CA ALA A 436 7.96 -19.23 -14.78
C ALA A 436 8.13 -18.38 -16.05
N ASP A 437 7.03 -17.89 -16.62
CA ASP A 437 7.04 -17.01 -17.80
C ASP A 437 7.82 -15.70 -17.56
N ALA A 438 7.77 -15.15 -16.34
CA ALA A 438 8.56 -13.97 -15.98
C ALA A 438 10.07 -14.21 -16.14
N ILE A 439 10.54 -15.43 -15.89
CA ILE A 439 11.96 -15.80 -16.11
C ILE A 439 12.27 -15.89 -17.59
N ASP A 440 11.39 -16.49 -18.40
CA ASP A 440 11.58 -16.53 -19.85
C ASP A 440 11.60 -15.12 -20.46
N GLN A 441 10.74 -14.22 -19.97
CA GLN A 441 10.74 -12.80 -20.35
C GLN A 441 12.08 -12.13 -20.01
N LEU A 442 12.58 -12.29 -18.79
CA LEU A 442 13.87 -11.71 -18.35
C LEU A 442 15.07 -12.27 -19.12
N LEU A 443 14.98 -13.51 -19.62
CA LEU A 443 16.05 -14.17 -20.36
C LEU A 443 15.91 -14.02 -21.89
N GLY A 444 14.89 -13.31 -22.38
CA GLY A 444 14.64 -13.15 -23.80
C GLY A 444 14.29 -14.45 -24.52
N ARG A 445 13.73 -15.42 -23.79
CA ARG A 445 13.31 -16.72 -24.33
C ARG A 445 11.89 -16.65 -24.90
N PRO A 446 11.51 -17.60 -25.78
CA PRO A 446 10.13 -17.74 -26.21
C PRO A 446 9.19 -17.90 -25.00
N ARG A 447 8.20 -17.02 -24.91
CA ARG A 447 7.22 -17.01 -23.82
C ARG A 447 6.06 -17.95 -24.10
N GLN A 448 5.52 -18.55 -23.05
CA GLN A 448 4.30 -19.36 -23.12
C GLN A 448 3.12 -18.53 -22.62
N ALA A 449 1.97 -18.69 -23.27
CA ALA A 449 0.75 -18.05 -22.80
C ALA A 449 0.40 -18.58 -21.41
N VAL A 450 0.15 -17.66 -20.47
CA VAL A 450 -0.32 -17.99 -19.12
C VAL A 450 -1.81 -18.29 -19.18
N ASP A 451 -2.19 -19.50 -18.80
CA ASP A 451 -3.57 -19.92 -18.59
C ASP A 451 -4.03 -19.46 -17.20
N ASP A 452 -4.86 -18.42 -17.16
CA ASP A 452 -5.49 -17.88 -15.94
C ASP A 452 -7.01 -18.06 -16.01
N PRO A 453 -7.53 -19.30 -15.90
CA PRO A 453 -8.94 -19.58 -16.08
C PRO A 453 -9.71 -19.10 -14.85
N ILE A 454 -10.10 -17.83 -14.86
CA ILE A 454 -11.05 -17.31 -13.89
C ILE A 454 -12.31 -18.18 -14.03
N ILE A 455 -12.78 -18.75 -12.90
CA ILE A 455 -13.86 -19.74 -12.88
C ILE A 455 -15.01 -19.27 -13.77
N ASP A 456 -15.52 -20.20 -14.58
CA ASP A 456 -16.55 -19.95 -15.59
C ASP A 456 -17.63 -19.02 -15.00
N PRO A 457 -17.94 -17.88 -15.64
CA PRO A 457 -19.01 -16.98 -15.23
C PRO A 457 -20.35 -17.66 -14.95
N LEU A 458 -20.60 -18.83 -15.53
CA LEU A 458 -21.77 -19.67 -15.26
C LEU A 458 -21.81 -20.20 -13.81
N HIS A 459 -20.65 -20.42 -13.19
CA HIS A 459 -20.49 -21.02 -11.87
C HIS A 459 -20.02 -20.01 -10.80
N GLU A 460 -19.28 -18.98 -11.20
CA GLU A 460 -18.78 -17.94 -10.31
C GLU A 460 -18.86 -16.56 -10.94
N SER A 461 -19.51 -15.63 -10.25
CA SER A 461 -19.50 -14.22 -10.61
C SER A 461 -18.12 -13.65 -10.35
N ALA A 462 -17.64 -12.86 -11.31
CA ALA A 462 -16.46 -12.03 -11.12
C ALA A 462 -16.58 -11.15 -9.86
N ASP A 463 -15.42 -10.71 -9.37
CA ASP A 463 -15.37 -9.71 -8.32
C ASP A 463 -16.01 -8.41 -8.81
N GLY A 464 -16.83 -7.81 -7.96
CA GLY A 464 -17.47 -6.52 -8.20
C GLY A 464 -16.57 -5.36 -7.77
N PRO A 465 -16.93 -4.13 -8.17
CA PRO A 465 -16.24 -2.93 -7.71
C PRO A 465 -16.28 -2.81 -6.18
N ALA A 466 -15.27 -2.15 -5.60
CA ALA A 466 -15.29 -1.81 -4.19
C ALA A 466 -16.54 -0.98 -3.88
N GLY A 467 -17.36 -1.44 -2.92
CA GLY A 467 -18.55 -0.73 -2.51
C GLY A 467 -18.22 0.67 -1.99
N ILE A 468 -18.97 1.67 -2.44
CA ILE A 468 -18.90 3.06 -1.96
C ILE A 468 -20.31 3.46 -1.52
N ALA A 469 -20.47 3.71 -0.24
CA ALA A 469 -21.74 4.13 0.34
C ALA A 469 -21.99 5.62 0.12
N GLU A 470 -23.25 6.04 0.28
CA GLU A 470 -23.61 7.46 0.35
C GLU A 470 -22.84 8.18 1.48
N PRO A 471 -22.39 9.44 1.29
CA PRO A 471 -21.73 10.19 2.33
C PRO A 471 -22.64 10.35 3.56
N ARG A 472 -22.06 10.25 4.76
CA ARG A 472 -22.73 10.55 6.04
C ARG A 472 -22.04 11.75 6.72
N PRO A 473 -22.44 13.00 6.40
CA PRO A 473 -21.74 14.20 6.88
C PRO A 473 -21.67 14.34 8.39
N ASP A 474 -22.67 13.80 9.11
CA ASP A 474 -22.76 13.82 10.57
C ASP A 474 -22.22 12.55 11.25
N GLY A 475 -21.82 11.55 10.46
CA GLY A 475 -21.33 10.26 10.93
C GLY A 475 -19.83 10.20 11.20
N ARG A 476 -19.33 8.97 11.33
CA ARG A 476 -17.90 8.65 11.40
C ARG A 476 -17.19 8.98 10.08
N PRO A 477 -15.87 9.27 10.09
CA PRO A 477 -15.11 9.41 8.87
C PRO A 477 -15.10 8.11 8.06
N ALA A 478 -15.04 8.24 6.74
CA ALA A 478 -14.79 7.15 5.81
C ALA A 478 -13.37 7.30 5.26
N TYR A 479 -12.56 6.25 5.31
CA TYR A 479 -11.18 6.25 4.84
C TYR A 479 -11.05 5.60 3.46
N LEU A 480 -10.08 6.04 2.67
CA LEU A 480 -9.85 5.57 1.29
C LEU A 480 -9.14 4.21 1.23
N ASP A 481 -8.29 3.91 2.22
CA ASP A 481 -7.55 2.66 2.32
C ASP A 481 -7.33 2.22 3.79
N GLY A 482 -7.09 0.91 3.98
CA GLY A 482 -6.75 0.27 5.25
C GLY A 482 -5.27 0.39 5.65
N GLY A 483 -4.42 1.01 4.83
CA GLY A 483 -2.98 1.17 5.07
C GLY A 483 -2.62 2.29 6.06
N VAL A 484 -1.41 2.84 5.91
CA VAL A 484 -0.82 3.81 6.86
C VAL A 484 -1.19 5.28 6.57
N GLY A 485 -1.86 5.57 5.45
CA GLY A 485 -2.07 6.95 4.99
C GLY A 485 -3.20 7.71 5.66
N PHE A 486 -4.19 7.03 6.26
CA PHE A 486 -5.37 7.62 6.92
C PHE A 486 -6.09 8.72 6.12
N LEU A 487 -6.05 8.65 4.78
CA LEU A 487 -6.75 9.59 3.92
C LEU A 487 -8.26 9.36 4.05
N GLU A 488 -8.98 10.43 4.39
CA GLU A 488 -10.43 10.42 4.51
C GLU A 488 -11.08 10.79 3.18
N ARG A 489 -12.27 10.25 2.91
CA ARG A 489 -13.15 10.68 1.82
C ARG A 489 -13.32 12.19 1.93
N PRO A 490 -12.99 12.95 0.86
CA PRO A 490 -13.23 14.38 0.83
C PRO A 490 -14.69 14.71 1.13
N ALA A 491 -14.88 15.68 2.02
CA ALA A 491 -16.19 16.16 2.43
C ALA A 491 -16.16 17.69 2.55
N PRO A 492 -17.24 18.40 2.18
CA PRO A 492 -17.30 19.84 2.32
C PRO A 492 -17.15 20.25 3.79
N PRO A 493 -16.54 21.42 4.07
CA PRO A 493 -16.33 21.88 5.43
C PRO A 493 -17.67 22.07 6.16
N ARG A 494 -17.77 21.53 7.38
CA ARG A 494 -18.96 21.68 8.21
C ARG A 494 -19.15 23.16 8.60
N ARG A 495 -20.27 23.78 8.21
CA ARG A 495 -20.71 25.08 8.80
C ARG A 495 -21.14 24.83 10.24
N ARG A 496 -20.35 25.27 11.23
CA ARG A 496 -20.76 25.30 12.65
C ARG A 496 -20.75 26.73 13.18
N TRP A 497 -21.70 27.04 14.06
CA TRP A 497 -21.76 28.31 14.78
C TRP A 497 -20.51 28.47 15.66
N HIS A 498 -19.82 29.58 15.50
CA HIS A 498 -18.52 29.84 16.13
C HIS A 498 -18.68 30.11 17.63
N MET A 499 -17.99 29.32 18.47
CA MET A 499 -17.75 29.64 19.88
C MET A 499 -16.29 30.10 20.00
N PRO A 500 -16.00 31.29 20.56
CA PRO A 500 -14.68 31.93 20.48
C PRO A 500 -13.53 31.22 21.23
N PHE A 501 -13.79 30.10 21.92
CA PHE A 501 -12.82 29.38 22.73
C PHE A 501 -12.57 27.93 22.29
N HIS A 502 -13.04 27.52 21.11
CA HIS A 502 -12.78 26.18 20.57
C HIS A 502 -11.91 26.25 19.32
N ALA A 503 -10.77 25.54 19.37
CA ALA A 503 -9.90 25.36 18.22
C ALA A 503 -10.70 24.76 17.05
N GLN A 504 -10.55 25.33 15.86
CA GLN A 504 -11.17 24.76 14.67
C GLN A 504 -10.59 23.35 14.43
N PRO A 505 -11.42 22.32 14.24
CA PRO A 505 -10.93 21.04 13.76
C PRO A 505 -10.26 21.25 12.40
N LYS A 506 -9.10 20.63 12.18
CA LYS A 506 -8.43 20.66 10.87
C LYS A 506 -9.40 20.20 9.79
N ALA A 507 -9.55 20.97 8.72
CA ALA A 507 -10.40 20.61 7.60
C ALA A 507 -9.94 19.28 6.98
N GLY A 508 -10.90 18.47 6.53
CA GLY A 508 -10.61 17.30 5.70
C GLY A 508 -10.04 17.70 4.34
N LEU A 509 -9.57 16.72 3.57
CA LEU A 509 -9.14 16.97 2.20
C LEU A 509 -10.33 17.40 1.35
N LEU A 510 -10.15 18.37 0.47
CA LEU A 510 -11.16 18.76 -0.52
C LEU A 510 -10.93 18.05 -1.85
N VAL A 511 -9.66 17.86 -2.23
CA VAL A 511 -9.22 17.08 -3.39
C VAL A 511 -8.04 16.20 -3.01
N LEU A 512 -7.88 15.06 -3.68
CA LEU A 512 -6.82 14.10 -3.35
C LEU A 512 -5.42 14.61 -3.75
N SER A 513 -5.33 15.51 -4.72
CA SER A 513 -4.07 16.14 -5.14
C SER A 513 -3.41 16.98 -4.02
N GLU A 514 -4.19 17.50 -3.07
CA GLU A 514 -3.73 18.25 -1.91
C GLU A 514 -3.22 17.38 -0.76
N ALA A 515 -3.30 16.04 -0.87
CA ALA A 515 -2.80 15.15 0.17
C ALA A 515 -1.32 15.44 0.46
N PRO A 516 -0.93 15.77 1.71
CA PRO A 516 0.45 16.11 2.04
C PRO A 516 1.40 14.91 2.03
N GLN A 517 0.86 13.69 2.11
CA GLN A 517 1.59 12.42 2.05
C GLN A 517 1.52 11.77 0.66
N PRO A 518 2.45 10.85 0.33
CA PRO A 518 2.29 9.93 -0.79
C PRO A 518 0.98 9.14 -0.68
N LEU A 519 0.38 8.86 -1.82
CA LEU A 519 -0.81 8.02 -1.92
C LEU A 519 -0.42 6.54 -1.86
N ALA A 520 -1.31 5.65 -1.46
CA ALA A 520 -1.19 4.23 -1.78
C ALA A 520 -1.85 3.93 -3.13
N VAL A 521 -1.51 2.79 -3.76
CA VAL A 521 -2.20 2.35 -4.99
C VAL A 521 -3.71 2.24 -4.76
N CYS A 522 -4.13 1.75 -3.59
CA CYS A 522 -5.53 1.67 -3.21
C CYS A 522 -6.20 3.04 -3.03
N ASP A 523 -5.45 4.08 -2.59
CA ASP A 523 -5.99 5.44 -2.50
C ASP A 523 -6.30 6.00 -3.88
N VAL A 524 -5.45 5.71 -4.89
CA VAL A 524 -5.70 6.10 -6.29
C VAL A 524 -6.94 5.37 -6.81
N ALA A 525 -7.05 4.06 -6.59
CA ALA A 525 -8.22 3.28 -7.00
C ALA A 525 -9.52 3.73 -6.30
N ALA A 526 -9.46 4.10 -5.03
CA ALA A 526 -10.56 4.72 -4.30
C ALA A 526 -10.90 6.11 -4.88
N GLY A 527 -9.90 6.91 -5.23
CA GLY A 527 -10.05 8.20 -5.90
C GLY A 527 -10.79 8.09 -7.23
N VAL A 528 -10.49 7.08 -8.05
CA VAL A 528 -11.24 6.80 -9.29
C VAL A 528 -12.68 6.43 -8.98
N GLY A 529 -12.90 5.52 -8.03
CA GLY A 529 -14.25 5.10 -7.64
C GLY A 529 -15.12 6.24 -7.08
N LEU A 530 -14.51 7.22 -6.41
CA LEU A 530 -15.18 8.41 -5.89
C LEU A 530 -15.32 9.54 -6.93
N GLY A 531 -14.80 9.37 -8.15
CA GLY A 531 -14.78 10.42 -9.17
C GLY A 531 -13.80 11.57 -8.88
N LEU A 532 -12.88 11.40 -7.93
CA LEU A 532 -11.84 12.38 -7.57
C LEU A 532 -10.65 12.35 -8.51
N ILE A 533 -10.43 11.22 -9.18
CA ILE A 533 -9.38 11.03 -10.19
C ILE A 533 -10.06 10.50 -11.46
N PRO A 534 -9.92 11.18 -12.61
CA PRO A 534 -10.36 10.63 -13.88
C PRO A 534 -9.66 9.29 -14.17
N PRO A 535 -10.38 8.23 -14.61
CA PRO A 535 -9.78 6.93 -14.93
C PRO A 535 -8.54 7.01 -15.82
N ALA A 536 -8.59 7.86 -16.86
CA ALA A 536 -7.47 8.07 -17.79
C ALA A 536 -6.22 8.70 -17.13
N ALA A 537 -6.39 9.45 -16.04
CA ALA A 537 -5.30 10.08 -15.30
C ALA A 537 -4.76 9.19 -14.17
N ALA A 538 -5.47 8.11 -13.81
CA ALA A 538 -5.14 7.29 -12.65
C ALA A 538 -3.73 6.70 -12.71
N GLY A 539 -3.28 6.28 -13.90
CA GLY A 539 -1.94 5.76 -14.13
C GLY A 539 -0.84 6.79 -13.88
N VAL A 540 -1.02 8.02 -14.37
CA VAL A 540 -0.08 9.12 -14.17
C VAL A 540 -0.03 9.52 -12.69
N VAL A 541 -1.20 9.67 -12.05
CA VAL A 541 -1.26 9.96 -10.62
C VAL A 541 -0.57 8.86 -9.80
N ALA A 542 -0.76 7.59 -10.17
CA ALA A 542 -0.10 6.49 -9.48
C ALA A 542 1.43 6.59 -9.60
N GLN A 543 1.96 6.86 -10.79
CA GLN A 543 3.41 7.05 -11.03
C GLN A 543 3.98 8.20 -10.21
N GLU A 544 3.27 9.33 -10.12
CA GLU A 544 3.76 10.52 -9.44
C GLU A 544 3.61 10.46 -7.91
N ARG A 545 2.62 9.72 -7.39
CA ARG A 545 2.18 9.86 -5.99
C ARG A 545 2.28 8.59 -5.14
N VAL A 546 2.39 7.38 -5.71
CA VAL A 546 2.28 6.13 -4.93
C VAL A 546 3.48 5.84 -4.03
N ALA A 547 4.69 6.23 -4.41
CA ALA A 547 5.86 6.07 -3.55
C ALA A 547 7.07 6.86 -4.05
N LEU A 548 7.34 7.98 -3.39
CA LEU A 548 8.56 8.76 -3.54
C LEU A 548 9.59 8.31 -2.49
N VAL A 549 10.20 7.13 -2.68
CA VAL A 549 11.39 6.75 -1.88
C VAL A 549 12.56 6.62 -2.85
N PRO A 550 13.28 7.71 -3.16
CA PRO A 550 14.49 7.60 -3.94
C PRO A 550 15.50 6.74 -3.17
N LEU A 551 16.17 5.82 -3.87
CA LEU A 551 17.40 5.22 -3.36
C LEU A 551 18.44 6.34 -3.26
N ALA A 552 18.60 6.93 -2.06
CA ALA A 552 19.69 7.86 -1.81
C ALA A 552 21.01 7.13 -2.10
N GLN A 553 21.83 7.72 -2.99
CA GLN A 553 23.15 7.20 -3.35
C GLN A 553 24.01 7.12 -2.10
N VAL A 554 24.39 5.90 -1.72
CA VAL A 554 25.57 5.67 -0.86
C VAL A 554 26.74 5.58 -1.84
N GLY A 555 27.75 6.42 -1.61
CA GLY A 555 28.81 6.71 -2.57
C GLY A 555 29.49 5.47 -3.12
N ASP A 556 29.67 5.47 -4.43
CA ASP A 556 30.79 4.81 -5.07
C ASP A 556 31.42 5.81 -6.04
N SER A 557 32.68 6.14 -5.76
CA SER A 557 33.61 6.76 -6.70
C SER A 557 33.99 5.75 -7.79
N ALA A 558 32.99 5.21 -8.48
CA ALA A 558 33.18 4.45 -9.69
C ALA A 558 32.51 5.27 -10.80
N THR A 559 33.35 5.99 -11.53
CA THR A 559 33.00 6.67 -12.78
C THR A 559 32.31 5.68 -13.71
N LEU A 560 30.98 5.68 -13.68
CA LEU A 560 30.18 5.37 -14.86
C LEU A 560 30.59 6.40 -15.93
N PRO A 561 30.67 6.02 -17.22
CA PRO A 561 30.81 7.02 -18.28
C PRO A 561 29.62 7.95 -18.14
N GLU A 562 29.91 9.18 -17.78
CA GLU A 562 28.94 10.25 -17.59
C GLU A 562 28.08 10.30 -18.84
N ARG A 563 26.81 9.90 -18.74
CA ARG A 563 25.81 10.39 -19.70
C ARG A 563 25.86 11.90 -19.53
N ALA A 564 26.43 12.58 -20.51
CA ALA A 564 26.56 14.02 -20.53
C ALA A 564 25.25 14.63 -20.02
N GLN A 565 25.31 15.20 -18.82
CA GLN A 565 24.23 16.04 -18.36
C GLN A 565 24.18 17.18 -19.36
N PRO A 566 23.01 17.50 -19.94
CA PRO A 566 22.91 18.65 -20.82
C PRO A 566 23.42 19.85 -20.03
N GLY A 567 24.42 20.52 -20.60
CA GLY A 567 25.11 21.63 -19.97
C GLY A 567 24.11 22.71 -19.55
N VAL A 568 24.55 23.62 -18.70
CA VAL A 568 23.73 24.78 -18.30
C VAL A 568 23.16 25.51 -19.54
N ASP A 569 23.81 25.44 -20.71
CA ASP A 569 23.33 26.08 -21.94
C ASP A 569 22.63 25.15 -22.95
N ASP A 570 22.36 23.90 -22.60
CA ASP A 570 21.75 22.94 -23.52
C ASP A 570 20.23 23.09 -23.60
N LEU A 571 19.76 23.28 -24.84
CA LEU A 571 18.35 23.40 -25.19
C LEU A 571 17.62 22.06 -24.98
N PRO A 572 16.53 22.00 -24.19
CA PRO A 572 15.76 20.76 -24.06
C PRO A 572 15.24 20.28 -25.42
N HIS A 573 15.43 18.98 -25.72
CA HIS A 573 15.06 18.40 -27.02
C HIS A 573 13.60 18.65 -27.44
N TYR A 574 12.66 18.66 -26.49
CA TYR A 574 11.23 18.91 -26.76
C TYR A 574 10.90 20.38 -27.14
N LEU A 575 11.87 21.29 -27.01
CA LEU A 575 11.77 22.68 -27.46
C LEU A 575 12.58 22.96 -28.73
N GLN A 576 13.32 21.96 -29.24
CA GLN A 576 14.15 22.10 -30.41
C GLN A 576 13.30 22.48 -31.63
N GLY A 577 13.64 23.60 -32.28
CA GLY A 577 12.92 24.15 -33.43
C GLY A 577 11.58 24.84 -33.13
N ARG A 578 11.07 24.78 -31.89
CA ARG A 578 9.74 25.32 -31.54
C ARG A 578 9.64 26.83 -31.75
N PHE A 579 10.69 27.58 -31.42
CA PHE A 579 10.72 29.06 -31.52
C PHE A 579 11.61 29.55 -32.68
N GLY A 580 11.73 28.71 -33.71
CA GLY A 580 12.61 28.92 -34.84
C GLY A 580 13.98 28.23 -34.69
N PRO A 581 14.69 28.04 -35.81
CA PRO A 581 15.98 27.33 -35.83
C PRO A 581 17.09 28.09 -35.09
N ASP A 582 16.95 29.41 -34.95
CA ASP A 582 17.94 30.30 -34.33
C ASP A 582 17.58 30.68 -32.89
N ALA A 583 16.70 29.93 -32.23
CA ALA A 583 16.34 30.23 -30.84
C ALA A 583 17.55 30.07 -29.90
N ARG A 584 17.77 31.03 -29.01
CA ARG A 584 18.90 31.06 -28.07
C ARG A 584 18.42 31.20 -26.65
N ILE A 585 19.17 30.61 -25.73
CA ILE A 585 18.96 30.82 -24.29
C ILE A 585 19.54 32.19 -23.95
N VAL A 586 18.70 33.07 -23.42
CA VAL A 586 19.05 34.44 -23.05
C VAL A 586 18.62 34.72 -21.62
N ARG A 587 19.30 35.68 -20.99
CA ARG A 587 18.86 36.23 -19.71
C ARG A 587 17.73 37.22 -19.95
N LEU A 588 16.66 37.07 -19.19
CA LEU A 588 15.50 37.95 -19.21
C LEU A 588 15.65 38.96 -18.07
N VAL A 589 15.76 40.24 -18.41
CA VAL A 589 15.91 41.33 -17.42
C VAL A 589 14.58 42.05 -17.26
N PRO A 590 13.81 41.78 -16.19
CA PRO A 590 12.51 42.39 -16.02
C PRO A 590 12.63 43.86 -15.59
N SER A 591 11.70 44.69 -16.06
CA SER A 591 11.62 46.11 -15.70
C SER A 591 11.20 46.37 -14.25
N VAL A 592 10.64 45.35 -13.58
CA VAL A 592 10.29 45.34 -12.15
C VAL A 592 10.75 43.99 -11.58
N GLN A 593 11.33 43.95 -10.37
CA GLN A 593 11.70 42.69 -9.72
C GLN A 593 10.46 41.78 -9.58
N ARG A 594 10.41 40.74 -10.40
CA ARG A 594 9.32 39.76 -10.43
C ARG A 594 9.88 38.42 -10.88
N ILE A 595 9.35 37.34 -10.30
CA ILE A 595 9.72 35.96 -10.62
C ILE A 595 8.71 35.42 -11.64
N PHE A 596 9.19 34.71 -12.67
CA PHE A 596 8.36 34.07 -13.69
C PHE A 596 8.48 32.55 -13.62
N GLU A 597 7.37 31.84 -13.73
CA GLU A 597 7.40 30.38 -13.70
C GLU A 597 8.04 29.80 -14.98
N PRO A 598 8.86 28.73 -14.87
CA PRO A 598 9.26 27.93 -16.01
C PRO A 598 8.04 27.49 -16.84
N GLY A 599 8.11 27.63 -18.14
CA GLY A 599 7.00 27.36 -19.06
C GLY A 599 6.16 28.59 -19.43
N ALA A 600 6.35 29.74 -18.79
CA ALA A 600 5.66 30.98 -19.18
C ALA A 600 6.08 31.41 -20.61
N LEU A 601 5.09 31.77 -21.44
CA LEU A 601 5.31 32.08 -22.86
C LEU A 601 5.67 33.56 -23.05
N ILE A 602 6.57 33.79 -24.01
CA ILE A 602 7.14 35.11 -24.33
C ILE A 602 6.60 35.54 -25.69
N TYR A 603 6.11 36.78 -25.77
CA TYR A 603 5.44 37.37 -26.94
C TYR A 603 6.09 38.67 -27.38
N ARG A 604 5.88 39.06 -28.65
CA ARG A 604 6.39 40.34 -29.19
C ARG A 604 5.62 41.54 -28.65
N SER A 605 4.32 41.39 -28.43
CA SER A 605 3.46 42.46 -27.93
C SER A 605 2.55 41.97 -26.81
N SER A 606 1.90 42.92 -26.11
CA SER A 606 0.84 42.60 -25.14
C SER A 606 -0.43 42.05 -25.78
N ASP A 607 -0.62 42.30 -27.07
CA ASP A 607 -1.87 42.01 -27.78
C ASP A 607 -1.91 40.55 -28.27
N ASP A 608 -0.74 39.91 -28.35
CA ASP A 608 -0.60 38.50 -28.70
C ASP A 608 -0.98 37.62 -27.48
N ILE A 609 -1.93 36.72 -27.69
CA ILE A 609 -2.42 35.80 -26.65
C ILE A 609 -2.40 34.33 -27.07
N HIS A 610 -2.15 34.05 -28.36
CA HIS A 610 -2.25 32.70 -28.90
C HIS A 610 -0.94 31.91 -28.67
N PRO A 611 -0.94 30.73 -28.03
CA PRO A 611 0.28 29.98 -27.69
C PRO A 611 1.23 29.66 -28.85
N LEU A 612 0.71 29.53 -30.08
CA LEU A 612 1.52 29.27 -31.28
C LEU A 612 2.27 30.50 -31.80
N GLU A 613 1.88 31.70 -31.36
CA GLU A 613 2.52 32.96 -31.75
C GLU A 613 3.62 33.38 -30.74
N ALA A 614 3.83 32.56 -29.70
CA ALA A 614 4.90 32.79 -28.74
C ALA A 614 6.26 32.71 -29.44
N ILE A 615 7.11 33.69 -29.15
CA ILE A 615 8.48 33.80 -29.66
C ILE A 615 9.52 33.25 -28.69
N GLY A 616 9.09 32.72 -27.55
CA GLY A 616 9.96 32.11 -26.56
C GLY A 616 9.23 31.54 -25.35
N VAL A 617 10.01 30.97 -24.42
CA VAL A 617 9.52 30.40 -23.17
C VAL A 617 10.54 30.62 -22.05
N VAL A 618 10.06 30.83 -20.83
CA VAL A 618 10.90 30.82 -19.63
C VAL A 618 11.36 29.38 -19.37
N LEU A 619 12.66 29.14 -19.31
CA LEU A 619 13.22 27.80 -19.09
C LEU A 619 13.39 27.51 -17.61
N ARG A 620 13.97 28.45 -16.86
CA ARG A 620 14.32 28.26 -15.45
C ARG A 620 14.65 29.58 -14.75
N GLN A 621 14.63 29.53 -13.42
CA GLN A 621 15.20 30.56 -12.56
C GLN A 621 16.64 30.20 -12.21
N SER A 622 17.53 31.19 -12.18
CA SER A 622 18.90 31.08 -11.70
C SER A 622 19.17 32.15 -10.64
N VAL A 623 20.22 31.95 -9.83
CA VAL A 623 20.72 32.95 -8.86
C VAL A 623 21.05 34.28 -9.55
N ASN A 624 21.36 34.21 -10.85
CA ASN A 624 21.73 35.32 -11.71
C ASN A 624 20.53 35.93 -12.50
N GLY A 625 19.30 35.44 -12.29
CA GLY A 625 18.09 35.93 -12.95
C GLY A 625 17.32 34.85 -13.72
N THR A 626 16.25 35.25 -14.41
CA THR A 626 15.40 34.34 -15.19
C THR A 626 16.03 34.03 -16.54
N MET A 627 16.16 32.75 -16.89
CA MET A 627 16.64 32.30 -18.20
C MET A 627 15.48 31.89 -19.09
N GLY A 628 15.45 32.37 -20.32
CA GLY A 628 14.43 32.01 -21.31
C GLY A 628 15.04 31.63 -22.65
N LEU A 629 14.34 30.78 -23.38
CA LEU A 629 14.63 30.49 -24.78
C LEU A 629 13.83 31.46 -25.64
N VAL A 630 14.49 32.24 -26.49
CA VAL A 630 13.86 33.26 -27.32
C VAL A 630 14.39 33.19 -28.75
N ALA A 631 13.54 33.41 -29.74
CA ALA A 631 13.94 33.52 -31.14
C ALA A 631 15.04 34.59 -31.34
N ALA A 632 16.10 34.31 -32.12
CA ALA A 632 17.24 35.21 -32.30
C ALA A 632 16.87 36.66 -32.65
N GLN A 633 15.85 36.88 -33.50
CA GLN A 633 15.40 38.23 -33.88
C GLN A 633 14.86 39.05 -32.70
N ALA A 634 14.30 38.38 -31.68
CA ALA A 634 13.83 39.04 -30.47
C ALA A 634 14.96 39.22 -29.45
N ALA A 635 15.94 38.30 -29.41
CA ALA A 635 17.15 38.41 -28.59
C ALA A 635 18.05 39.59 -29.02
N SER A 636 18.30 39.75 -30.32
CA SER A 636 19.28 40.72 -30.86
C SER A 636 18.78 42.16 -30.93
N ALA A 637 17.47 42.40 -30.80
CA ALA A 637 16.88 43.72 -31.03
C ALA A 637 16.79 44.62 -29.79
N GLY A 638 17.13 44.13 -28.58
CA GLY A 638 16.95 44.88 -27.32
C GLY A 638 15.51 45.37 -27.08
N ARG A 639 14.55 44.82 -27.83
CA ARG A 639 13.14 45.23 -27.84
C ARG A 639 12.41 44.65 -26.64
N PRO A 640 11.50 45.40 -26.01
CA PRO A 640 10.69 44.87 -24.93
C PRO A 640 9.79 43.73 -25.46
N VAL A 641 9.85 42.58 -24.79
CA VAL A 641 8.95 41.43 -24.99
C VAL A 641 7.96 41.35 -23.84
N THR A 642 6.82 40.72 -24.06
CA THR A 642 5.79 40.51 -23.04
C THR A 642 5.79 39.06 -22.57
N ILE A 643 5.86 38.83 -21.27
CA ILE A 643 5.66 37.48 -20.70
C ILE A 643 4.21 37.32 -20.26
N ARG A 644 3.59 36.22 -20.69
CA ARG A 644 2.29 35.77 -20.19
C ARG A 644 2.47 34.53 -19.33
N ASP A 645 2.04 34.65 -18.08
CA ASP A 645 1.97 33.54 -17.13
C ASP A 645 0.50 33.38 -16.71
N LYS A 646 -0.01 32.15 -16.78
CA LYS A 646 -1.42 31.81 -16.52
C LYS A 646 -2.44 32.72 -17.23
N GLY A 647 -2.12 33.16 -18.45
CA GLY A 647 -3.01 33.95 -19.31
C GLY A 647 -3.03 35.47 -19.05
N ALA A 648 -2.38 35.96 -18.00
CA ALA A 648 -2.25 37.40 -17.75
C ALA A 648 -0.97 37.97 -18.37
N ALA A 649 -1.02 39.16 -18.99
CA ALA A 649 0.18 39.88 -19.41
C ALA A 649 0.85 40.53 -18.19
N LEU A 650 2.10 40.16 -17.91
CA LEU A 650 2.71 40.48 -16.61
C LEU A 650 3.82 41.54 -16.63
N ALA A 651 4.55 41.75 -17.74
CA ALA A 651 5.61 42.77 -17.82
C ALA A 651 6.17 42.96 -19.24
N HIS A 652 6.76 44.13 -19.52
CA HIS A 652 7.70 44.38 -20.62
C HIS A 652 9.14 44.11 -20.16
N ILE A 653 9.88 43.27 -20.88
CA ILE A 653 11.19 42.74 -20.48
C ILE A 653 12.17 42.88 -21.64
N ARG A 654 13.43 43.25 -21.38
CA ARG A 654 14.46 43.26 -22.43
C ARG A 654 15.33 41.99 -22.33
N PRO A 655 15.52 41.24 -23.42
CA PRO A 655 16.53 40.19 -23.46
C PRO A 655 17.93 40.82 -23.44
N SER A 656 18.85 40.20 -22.71
CA SER A 656 20.25 40.63 -22.57
C SER A 656 21.18 39.44 -22.83
N GLU A 657 22.32 39.70 -23.48
CA GLU A 657 23.29 38.67 -23.91
C GLU A 657 24.44 38.41 -22.89
N ASP A 658 24.34 38.86 -21.63
CA ASP A 658 25.32 38.56 -20.57
C ASP A 658 24.81 37.59 -19.48
#